data_AF-A0A1B7P8I6-F1
#
_entry.id   AF-A0A1B7P8I6-F1
#
_cell.length_a   1.000
_cell.length_b   1.000
_cell.length_c   1.000
_cell.angle_alpha   90.00
_cell.angle_beta   90.00
_cell.angle_gamma   90.00
#
_symmetry.space_group_name_H-M   'P 1'
#
loop_
_entity.id
_entity.type
_entity.pdbx_description
1 polymer ?
#
loop_
_entity_poly.entity_id
_entity_poly.type
_entity_poly.pdbx_seq_one_letter_code
_entity_poly.pdbx_strand_id
1 'polypeptide(L)'
;MNTTYEQLPSQRAMKLDQAVVDHLHLDAANTTVSRTGGGCSSASAAQISTKLSDGTEKRFFMKTATGPAGKVMVQEDASLKAIHAVVPTLCPQSFGWGSLSSPSSASTYFIVVDFLDPSSPPSPPRRNPGHDHDHDPFHQLPRKSLAEKLAQLHTTPAPVPEGYSTPQFGFPVTTCCGDTPQDNSYKSSWASFYAENRLRFIMQRAEAGNGQDSELRRLVERTISHVVPRLIGDEHLNNGKGVTPVVVHGDLWSGNAGRGSLAGRRVEEVIYDPSSFYGHSEYELGIMRMFGGFGGRFLEEYHRLCPKTEPVGEYEDRVALYEFSPTKITPNKKIKNKKNLIQVSRFLRTRSHPIHPYHHTTTRLELLSSHQRHLQHPTINPTHVIGPPHHIAFSTSTCLKIHSNSNNSNNQTPNNHHNPGAKPTSLLLSPSSSLVSSKSTSKSTSTTKRTMSSDDAYIAFLDKANEDPSKNIATTQQHGPGEHLQTKATDPSQSVPTALSDVEMYYTSDTDEAFEPVALDWSGAAEGQWPSVDKFKALILPSSHTFSASAAAEAEDMQISILSPSSFDPNNHYTTVLHAVKTAANSGGSSSERDLEKVEVKVYRVQMGQTRVEYWVVALDSGAGGGQGRIVGMRAKAIES
;
A
#
# COMPACT_ATOMS: atom_id res chain seq x y z
N MET A 1 -28.07 24.22 -55.02
CA MET A 1 -27.00 23.35 -54.47
C MET A 1 -27.11 23.42 -52.96
N ASN A 2 -27.85 22.48 -52.36
CA ASN A 2 -27.94 22.29 -50.91
C ASN A 2 -27.02 21.12 -50.56
N THR A 3 -25.89 21.39 -49.92
CA THR A 3 -25.00 20.36 -49.37
C THR A 3 -25.40 20.10 -47.93
N THR A 4 -26.03 18.95 -47.71
CA THR A 4 -26.31 18.31 -46.43
C THR A 4 -25.01 18.10 -45.63
N TYR A 5 -24.99 18.58 -44.40
CA TYR A 5 -23.99 18.18 -43.39
C TYR A 5 -24.20 16.70 -43.05
N GLU A 6 -23.27 15.85 -43.48
CA GLU A 6 -23.14 14.47 -42.98
C GLU A 6 -22.80 14.52 -41.49
N GLN A 7 -23.67 13.95 -40.66
CA GLN A 7 -23.38 13.68 -39.26
C GLN A 7 -22.26 12.64 -39.18
N LEU A 8 -21.14 13.02 -38.53
CA LEU A 8 -20.09 12.11 -38.10
C LEU A 8 -20.71 10.94 -37.28
N PRO A 9 -20.23 9.70 -37.46
CA PRO A 9 -20.84 8.54 -36.83
C PRO A 9 -20.73 8.63 -35.31
N SER A 10 -21.88 8.54 -34.63
CA SER A 10 -21.96 8.37 -33.18
C SER A 10 -21.05 7.24 -32.73
N GLN A 11 -20.22 7.48 -31.71
CA GLN A 11 -19.46 6.43 -31.01
C GLN A 11 -20.37 5.23 -30.78
N ARG A 12 -20.11 4.13 -31.48
CA ARG A 12 -20.87 2.89 -31.36
C ARG A 12 -20.68 2.41 -29.92
N ALA A 13 -21.72 2.53 -29.08
CA ALA A 13 -21.68 2.02 -27.72
C ALA A 13 -21.21 0.57 -27.74
N MET A 14 -20.12 0.26 -27.03
CA MET A 14 -19.67 -1.13 -26.92
C MET A 14 -20.82 -1.93 -26.30
N LYS A 15 -21.18 -3.04 -26.94
CA LYS A 15 -22.21 -3.94 -26.41
C LYS A 15 -21.55 -4.82 -25.35
N LEU A 16 -22.14 -4.86 -24.15
CA LEU A 16 -21.69 -5.76 -23.08
C LEU A 16 -21.87 -7.22 -23.51
N ASP A 17 -20.91 -8.09 -23.18
CA ASP A 17 -20.98 -9.52 -23.50
C ASP A 17 -22.15 -10.18 -22.76
N GLN A 18 -22.86 -11.09 -23.44
CA GLN A 18 -24.06 -11.75 -22.90
C GLN A 18 -23.74 -12.55 -21.63
N ALA A 19 -22.56 -13.16 -21.52
CA ALA A 19 -22.18 -13.89 -20.32
C ALA A 19 -22.13 -12.98 -19.08
N VAL A 20 -21.71 -11.72 -19.26
CA VAL A 20 -21.67 -10.74 -18.16
C VAL A 20 -23.08 -10.27 -17.79
N VAL A 21 -23.94 -10.06 -18.80
CA VAL A 21 -25.36 -9.71 -18.60
C VAL A 21 -26.07 -10.82 -17.82
N ASP A 22 -25.89 -12.07 -18.24
CA ASP A 22 -26.51 -13.23 -17.60
C ASP A 22 -25.99 -13.44 -16.18
N HIS A 23 -24.68 -13.30 -15.99
CA HIS A 23 -24.01 -13.46 -14.69
C HIS A 23 -24.47 -12.43 -13.65
N LEU A 24 -24.68 -11.18 -14.07
CA LEU A 24 -25.14 -10.10 -13.20
C LEU A 24 -26.67 -9.96 -13.17
N HIS A 25 -27.40 -10.76 -13.95
CA HIS A 25 -28.85 -10.67 -14.14
C HIS A 25 -29.31 -9.26 -14.54
N LEU A 26 -28.58 -8.61 -15.46
CA LEU A 26 -28.87 -7.24 -15.91
C LEU A 26 -29.79 -7.19 -17.12
N ASP A 27 -30.50 -6.07 -17.27
CA ASP A 27 -31.16 -5.74 -18.53
C ASP A 27 -30.16 -5.07 -19.48
N ALA A 28 -29.83 -5.76 -20.58
CA ALA A 28 -28.91 -5.27 -21.60
C ALA A 28 -29.37 -3.95 -22.24
N ALA A 29 -30.67 -3.67 -22.31
CA ALA A 29 -31.20 -2.42 -22.87
C ALA A 29 -30.92 -1.21 -21.97
N ASN A 30 -30.78 -1.44 -20.67
CA ASN A 30 -30.56 -0.42 -19.65
C ASN A 30 -29.11 -0.38 -19.15
N THR A 31 -28.21 -1.09 -19.81
CA THR A 31 -26.81 -1.25 -19.40
C THR A 31 -25.85 -0.68 -20.43
N THR A 32 -24.89 0.12 -19.96
CA THR A 32 -23.82 0.71 -20.76
C THR A 32 -22.47 0.26 -20.24
N VAL A 33 -21.50 0.13 -21.13
CA VAL A 33 -20.11 -0.20 -20.78
C VAL A 33 -19.17 0.85 -21.38
N SER A 34 -18.29 1.38 -20.54
CA SER A 34 -17.24 2.29 -20.95
C SER A 34 -15.89 1.72 -20.51
N ARG A 35 -14.92 1.68 -21.43
CA ARG A 35 -13.55 1.31 -21.06
C ARG A 35 -13.00 2.34 -20.08
N THR A 36 -12.43 1.85 -19.00
CA THR A 36 -11.67 2.64 -18.04
C THR A 36 -10.20 2.34 -18.29
N GLY A 37 -9.35 3.36 -18.39
CA GLY A 37 -7.90 3.12 -18.39
C GLY A 37 -7.47 2.52 -17.05
N GLY A 38 -6.52 1.57 -17.06
CA GLY A 38 -5.93 0.98 -15.85
C GLY A 38 -6.24 -0.50 -15.65
N GLY A 39 -5.61 -1.38 -16.43
CA GLY A 39 -5.52 -2.81 -16.11
C GLY A 39 -4.05 -3.22 -16.06
N CYS A 40 -3.69 -4.33 -15.40
CA CYS A 40 -2.33 -4.84 -15.51
C CYS A 40 -2.00 -5.23 -16.97
N SER A 41 -0.71 -5.45 -17.30
CA SER A 41 -0.22 -5.75 -18.67
C SER A 41 -0.93 -6.89 -19.43
N SER A 42 -1.79 -7.67 -18.76
CA SER A 42 -2.57 -8.78 -19.32
C SER A 42 -4.09 -8.71 -19.04
N ALA A 43 -4.58 -7.64 -18.39
CA ALA A 43 -5.99 -7.43 -18.10
C ALA A 43 -6.50 -6.08 -18.61
N SER A 44 -7.76 -6.03 -19.08
CA SER A 44 -8.42 -4.78 -19.48
C SER A 44 -9.53 -4.42 -18.50
N ALA A 45 -9.72 -3.12 -18.25
CA ALA A 45 -10.69 -2.61 -17.30
C ALA A 45 -11.87 -1.92 -17.99
N ALA A 46 -13.07 -2.09 -17.45
CA ALA A 46 -14.27 -1.41 -17.90
C ALA A 46 -15.20 -1.07 -16.74
N GLN A 47 -15.88 0.07 -16.84
CA GLN A 47 -17.02 0.43 -16.01
C GLN A 47 -18.30 -0.05 -16.69
N ILE A 48 -19.16 -0.71 -15.92
CA ILE A 48 -20.53 -1.07 -16.32
C ILE A 48 -21.48 -0.18 -15.53
N SER A 49 -22.32 0.59 -16.22
CA SER A 49 -23.39 1.42 -15.63
C SER A 49 -24.74 0.87 -16.04
N THR A 50 -25.60 0.53 -15.09
CA THR A 50 -26.95 0.00 -15.35
C THR A 50 -28.00 0.76 -14.54
N LYS A 51 -29.17 1.01 -15.15
CA LYS A 51 -30.34 1.53 -14.44
C LYS A 51 -31.18 0.37 -13.92
N LEU A 52 -31.38 0.33 -12.61
CA LEU A 52 -32.23 -0.66 -11.94
C LEU A 52 -33.72 -0.31 -12.13
N SER A 53 -34.60 -1.26 -11.83
CA SER A 53 -36.05 -1.11 -11.99
C SER A 53 -36.67 -0.02 -11.11
N ASP A 54 -36.01 0.34 -10.02
CA ASP A 54 -36.38 1.46 -9.13
C ASP A 54 -35.89 2.83 -9.64
N GLY A 55 -35.23 2.87 -10.80
CA GLY A 55 -34.68 4.08 -11.42
C GLY A 55 -33.30 4.49 -10.90
N THR A 56 -32.74 3.77 -9.92
CA THR A 56 -31.38 4.04 -9.41
C THR A 56 -30.31 3.55 -10.39
N GLU A 57 -29.16 4.23 -10.42
CA GLU A 57 -28.01 3.79 -11.21
C GLU A 57 -27.06 2.96 -10.34
N LYS A 58 -26.71 1.76 -10.82
CA LYS A 58 -25.68 0.92 -10.23
C LYS A 58 -24.47 0.84 -11.16
N ARG A 59 -23.28 0.99 -10.57
CA ARG A 59 -22.00 0.92 -11.27
C ARG A 59 -21.19 -0.28 -10.80
N PHE A 60 -20.56 -0.96 -11.75
CA PHE A 60 -19.63 -2.05 -11.50
C PHE A 60 -18.29 -1.77 -12.19
N PHE A 61 -17.25 -2.38 -11.66
CA PHE A 61 -15.94 -2.45 -12.30
C PHE A 61 -15.71 -3.88 -12.79
N MET A 62 -15.30 -4.02 -14.05
CA MET A 62 -15.02 -5.30 -14.67
C MET A 62 -13.57 -5.34 -15.13
N LYS A 63 -12.85 -6.40 -14.76
CA LYS A 63 -11.54 -6.74 -15.34
C LYS A 63 -11.71 -7.93 -16.26
N THR A 64 -10.99 -7.94 -17.39
CA THR A 64 -10.97 -9.08 -18.32
C THR A 64 -9.54 -9.52 -18.59
N ALA A 65 -9.26 -10.82 -18.62
CA ALA A 65 -7.93 -11.35 -18.92
C ALA A 65 -8.00 -12.56 -19.86
N THR A 66 -6.98 -12.74 -20.70
CA THR A 66 -7.01 -13.72 -21.80
C THR A 66 -6.11 -14.93 -21.54
N GLY A 67 -6.53 -16.10 -22.04
CA GLY A 67 -5.75 -17.32 -22.00
C GLY A 67 -5.70 -18.01 -20.63
N PRO A 68 -4.87 -19.07 -20.48
CA PRO A 68 -4.77 -19.84 -19.25
C PRO A 68 -4.34 -19.00 -18.03
N ALA A 69 -3.41 -18.06 -18.23
CA ALA A 69 -2.98 -17.14 -17.17
C ALA A 69 -4.12 -16.21 -16.73
N GLY A 70 -4.92 -15.71 -17.69
CA GLY A 70 -6.08 -14.87 -17.39
C GLY A 70 -7.13 -15.56 -16.52
N LYS A 71 -7.32 -16.89 -16.69
CA LYS A 71 -8.20 -17.68 -15.83
C LYS A 71 -7.75 -17.68 -14.36
N VAL A 72 -6.43 -17.68 -14.12
CA VAL A 72 -5.88 -17.63 -12.76
C VAL A 72 -6.05 -16.23 -12.18
N MET A 73 -5.84 -15.18 -12.98
CA MET A 73 -5.97 -13.78 -12.52
C MET A 73 -7.37 -13.45 -12.02
N VAL A 74 -8.43 -13.93 -12.70
CA VAL A 74 -9.81 -13.69 -12.26
C VAL A 74 -10.19 -14.44 -10.97
N GLN A 75 -9.31 -15.32 -10.46
CA GLN A 75 -9.48 -15.94 -9.12
C GLN A 75 -9.20 -14.95 -7.98
N GLU A 76 -8.84 -13.70 -8.29
CA GLU A 76 -8.96 -12.54 -7.37
C GLU A 76 -10.33 -12.50 -6.65
N ASP A 77 -11.39 -13.03 -7.28
CA ASP A 77 -12.71 -13.22 -6.67
C ASP A 77 -12.66 -13.90 -5.30
N ALA A 78 -11.85 -14.94 -5.14
CA ALA A 78 -11.72 -15.66 -3.87
C ALA A 78 -11.03 -14.80 -2.80
N SER A 79 -10.04 -14.00 -3.19
CA SER A 79 -9.37 -13.04 -2.31
C SER A 79 -10.34 -11.98 -1.80
N LEU A 80 -11.09 -11.35 -2.70
CA LEU A 80 -12.08 -10.33 -2.36
C LEU A 80 -13.17 -10.89 -1.44
N LYS A 81 -13.67 -12.11 -1.74
CA LYS A 81 -14.64 -12.79 -0.87
C LYS A 81 -14.08 -13.09 0.52
N ALA A 82 -12.82 -13.52 0.63
CA ALA A 82 -12.19 -13.79 1.91
C ALA A 82 -12.04 -12.53 2.77
N ILE A 83 -11.59 -11.42 2.17
CA ILE A 83 -11.50 -10.13 2.87
C ILE A 83 -12.89 -9.63 3.26
N HIS A 84 -13.84 -9.63 2.33
CA HIS A 84 -15.21 -9.15 2.54
C HIS A 84 -15.97 -9.97 3.60
N ALA A 85 -15.68 -11.26 3.75
CA ALA A 85 -16.28 -12.10 4.79
C ALA A 85 -15.87 -11.67 6.21
N VAL A 86 -14.68 -11.08 6.37
CA VAL A 86 -14.16 -10.62 7.67
C VAL A 86 -14.46 -9.13 7.89
N VAL A 87 -14.20 -8.31 6.86
CA VAL A 87 -14.39 -6.85 6.90
C VAL A 87 -15.12 -6.38 5.63
N PRO A 88 -16.46 -6.40 5.61
CA PRO A 88 -17.28 -6.10 4.41
C PRO A 88 -17.07 -4.71 3.78
N THR A 89 -16.48 -3.77 4.49
CA THR A 89 -16.23 -2.40 3.99
C THR A 89 -14.76 -2.12 3.68
N LEU A 90 -13.89 -3.14 3.72
CA LEU A 90 -12.45 -2.97 3.49
C LEU A 90 -12.08 -3.06 2.00
N CYS A 91 -12.76 -3.89 1.21
CA CYS A 91 -12.47 -4.05 -0.22
C CYS A 91 -13.76 -4.01 -1.07
N PRO A 92 -13.65 -3.84 -2.40
CA PRO A 92 -14.78 -4.04 -3.32
C PRO A 92 -15.44 -5.41 -3.10
N GLN A 93 -16.77 -5.44 -3.10
CA GLN A 93 -17.49 -6.72 -3.15
C GLN A 93 -17.28 -7.37 -4.52
N SER A 94 -16.93 -8.66 -4.56
CA SER A 94 -16.95 -9.42 -5.81
C SER A 94 -18.35 -9.93 -6.12
N PHE A 95 -18.79 -9.75 -7.36
CA PHE A 95 -20.00 -10.35 -7.93
C PHE A 95 -19.70 -11.65 -8.69
N GLY A 96 -18.43 -12.07 -8.74
CA GLY A 96 -18.00 -13.31 -9.35
C GLY A 96 -17.26 -13.12 -10.68
N TRP A 97 -16.87 -14.24 -11.26
CA TRP A 97 -16.06 -14.32 -12.48
C TRP A 97 -16.60 -15.39 -13.43
N GLY A 98 -16.26 -15.28 -14.72
CA GLY A 98 -16.70 -16.22 -15.75
C GLY A 98 -15.90 -16.11 -17.04
N SER A 99 -16.35 -16.83 -18.07
CA SER A 99 -15.80 -16.75 -19.43
C SER A 99 -16.70 -15.88 -20.30
N LEU A 100 -16.11 -15.01 -21.12
CA LEU A 100 -16.87 -14.26 -22.13
C LEU A 100 -17.39 -15.19 -23.23
N SER A 101 -18.54 -14.84 -23.82
CA SER A 101 -19.18 -15.61 -24.90
C SER A 101 -18.54 -15.35 -26.26
N SER A 102 -17.84 -14.22 -26.41
CA SER A 102 -17.32 -13.78 -27.70
C SER A 102 -16.34 -14.79 -28.31
N PRO A 103 -16.47 -15.12 -29.62
CA PRO A 103 -15.61 -16.07 -30.31
C PRO A 103 -14.25 -15.43 -30.62
N SER A 104 -13.40 -15.26 -29.60
CA SER A 104 -11.99 -14.90 -29.77
C SER A 104 -11.13 -16.15 -29.98
N SER A 105 -9.99 -16.00 -30.67
CA SER A 105 -9.02 -17.09 -30.90
C SER A 105 -8.41 -17.66 -29.61
N ALA A 106 -8.51 -16.93 -28.50
CA ALA A 106 -8.15 -17.38 -27.16
C ALA A 106 -9.31 -17.10 -26.18
N SER A 107 -9.57 -18.01 -25.24
CA SER A 107 -10.60 -17.82 -24.22
C SER A 107 -10.31 -16.57 -23.37
N THR A 108 -11.31 -15.69 -23.20
CA THR A 108 -11.21 -14.51 -22.35
C THR A 108 -12.09 -14.68 -21.13
N TYR A 109 -11.58 -14.34 -19.97
CA TYR A 109 -12.26 -14.43 -18.68
C TYR A 109 -12.55 -13.03 -18.15
N PHE A 110 -13.56 -12.90 -17.29
CA PHE A 110 -13.91 -11.65 -16.63
C PHE A 110 -14.11 -11.86 -15.13
N ILE A 111 -13.90 -10.80 -14.34
CA ILE A 111 -14.35 -10.67 -12.95
C ILE A 111 -15.09 -9.34 -12.83
N VAL A 112 -16.21 -9.32 -12.09
CA VAL A 112 -16.99 -8.12 -11.82
C VAL A 112 -17.01 -7.83 -10.32
N VAL A 113 -16.75 -6.58 -9.95
CA VAL A 113 -16.67 -6.10 -8.57
C VAL A 113 -17.41 -4.76 -8.40
N ASP A 114 -17.59 -4.33 -7.15
CA ASP A 114 -18.07 -2.98 -6.83
C ASP A 114 -17.24 -1.91 -7.56
N PHE A 115 -17.90 -0.91 -8.12
CA PHE A 115 -17.21 0.27 -8.61
C PHE A 115 -16.76 1.15 -7.42
N LEU A 116 -15.47 1.51 -7.40
CA LEU A 116 -14.89 2.45 -6.46
C LEU A 116 -14.92 3.86 -7.07
N ASP A 117 -15.63 4.77 -6.41
CA ASP A 117 -15.69 6.18 -6.79
C ASP A 117 -14.71 7.02 -5.93
N PRO A 118 -13.57 7.49 -6.51
CA PRO A 118 -12.58 8.27 -5.77
C PRO A 118 -12.98 9.75 -5.60
N SER A 119 -13.99 10.24 -6.33
CA SER A 119 -14.36 11.65 -6.40
C SER A 119 -15.54 12.02 -5.49
N SER A 120 -16.03 11.06 -4.71
CA SER A 120 -17.18 11.29 -3.84
C SER A 120 -16.81 12.27 -2.72
N PRO A 121 -17.48 13.44 -2.60
CA PRO A 121 -17.19 14.39 -1.53
C PRO A 121 -17.47 13.73 -0.17
N PRO A 122 -16.73 14.09 0.90
CA PRO A 122 -17.04 13.62 2.24
C PRO A 122 -18.47 14.03 2.56
N SER A 123 -19.33 13.04 2.83
CA SER A 123 -20.72 13.32 3.20
C SER A 123 -20.72 14.29 4.40
N PRO A 124 -21.39 15.45 4.31
CA PRO A 124 -21.40 16.40 5.42
C PRO A 124 -22.00 15.74 6.67
N PRO A 125 -21.57 16.12 7.89
CA PRO A 125 -22.18 15.62 9.12
C PRO A 125 -23.66 16.00 9.11
N ARG A 126 -24.53 14.99 8.99
CA ARG A 126 -25.98 15.20 8.84
C ARG A 126 -26.56 15.82 10.10
N ARG A 127 -27.29 16.91 9.92
CA ARG A 127 -28.04 17.63 10.96
C ARG A 127 -29.54 17.28 10.99
N ASN A 128 -30.01 16.37 10.13
CA ASN A 128 -31.43 15.95 10.08
C ASN A 128 -31.56 14.42 9.89
N PRO A 129 -32.27 13.70 10.79
CA PRO A 129 -32.41 12.24 10.75
C PRO A 129 -33.67 11.76 9.97
N GLY A 130 -33.96 12.32 8.79
CA GLY A 130 -35.29 12.07 8.16
C GLY A 130 -35.40 12.02 6.64
N HIS A 131 -34.32 11.89 5.87
CA HIS A 131 -34.44 11.67 4.41
C HIS A 131 -33.31 10.79 3.87
N ASP A 132 -33.61 9.50 3.81
CA ASP A 132 -33.18 8.43 2.90
C ASP A 132 -31.80 8.58 2.23
N HIS A 133 -30.79 8.00 2.89
CA HIS A 133 -29.84 7.10 2.21
C HIS A 133 -30.07 5.71 2.80
N ASP A 134 -31.26 5.14 2.57
CA ASP A 134 -31.70 3.85 3.13
C ASP A 134 -31.08 2.62 2.42
N HIS A 135 -30.11 2.83 1.52
CA HIS A 135 -29.50 1.78 0.71
C HIS A 135 -28.05 1.42 1.05
N ASP A 136 -27.42 2.05 2.05
CA ASP A 136 -26.12 1.55 2.57
C ASP A 136 -26.39 0.51 3.69
N PRO A 137 -26.26 -0.81 3.42
CA PRO A 137 -26.52 -1.84 4.43
C PRO A 137 -25.54 -1.76 5.61
N PHE A 138 -24.45 -1.00 5.48
CA PHE A 138 -23.45 -0.80 6.52
C PHE A 138 -23.55 0.56 7.22
N HIS A 139 -24.58 1.37 6.96
CA HIS A 139 -24.74 2.71 7.57
C HIS A 139 -24.74 2.67 9.10
N GLN A 140 -25.22 1.57 9.70
CA GLN A 140 -25.26 1.38 11.15
C GLN A 140 -23.89 1.00 11.76
N LEU A 141 -22.90 0.59 10.95
CA LEU A 141 -21.57 0.25 11.44
C LEU A 141 -20.75 1.52 11.72
N PRO A 142 -20.02 1.58 12.85
CA PRO A 142 -19.15 2.71 13.16
C PRO A 142 -18.06 2.86 12.09
N ARG A 143 -17.63 4.11 11.86
CA ARG A 143 -16.48 4.38 10.98
C ARG A 143 -15.22 3.82 11.63
N LYS A 144 -14.49 3.00 10.87
CA LYS A 144 -13.21 2.44 11.28
C LYS A 144 -12.08 3.03 10.43
N SER A 145 -10.95 3.30 11.06
CA SER A 145 -9.70 3.64 10.36
C SER A 145 -9.23 2.43 9.52
N LEU A 146 -8.30 2.67 8.59
CA LEU A 146 -7.67 1.57 7.85
C LEU A 146 -6.94 0.62 8.79
N ALA A 147 -6.28 1.14 9.83
CA ALA A 147 -5.58 0.33 10.83
C ALA A 147 -6.53 -0.56 11.62
N GLU A 148 -7.71 -0.05 12.01
CA GLU A 148 -8.75 -0.85 12.68
C GLU A 148 -9.31 -1.95 11.80
N LYS A 149 -9.59 -1.64 10.53
CA LYS A 149 -10.06 -2.63 9.55
C LYS A 149 -9.01 -3.71 9.30
N LEU A 150 -7.75 -3.32 9.10
CA LEU A 150 -6.66 -4.28 8.85
C LEU A 150 -6.35 -5.13 10.09
N ALA A 151 -6.35 -4.53 11.29
CA ALA A 151 -6.18 -5.28 12.53
C ALA A 151 -7.33 -6.28 12.73
N GLN A 152 -8.58 -5.90 12.42
CA GLN A 152 -9.70 -6.85 12.45
C GLN A 152 -9.47 -8.03 11.48
N LEU A 153 -9.00 -7.76 10.25
CA LEU A 153 -8.67 -8.79 9.27
C LEU A 153 -7.58 -9.74 9.83
N HIS A 154 -6.53 -9.17 10.40
CA HIS A 154 -5.34 -9.89 10.88
C HIS A 154 -5.48 -10.53 12.28
N THR A 155 -6.58 -10.27 12.98
CA THR A 155 -6.90 -10.90 14.28
C THR A 155 -8.05 -11.89 14.19
N THR A 156 -8.70 -12.00 13.03
CA THR A 156 -9.74 -13.00 12.78
C THR A 156 -9.11 -14.28 12.21
N PRO A 157 -9.22 -15.43 12.89
CA PRO A 157 -8.70 -16.70 12.38
C PRO A 157 -9.29 -17.06 11.01
N ALA A 158 -8.46 -17.59 10.13
CA ALA A 158 -8.89 -18.12 8.85
C ALA A 158 -9.85 -19.31 9.04
N PRO A 159 -10.79 -19.54 8.09
CA PRO A 159 -11.66 -20.71 8.14
C PRO A 159 -10.85 -22.00 8.01
N VAL A 160 -11.40 -23.08 8.57
CA VAL A 160 -10.86 -24.44 8.39
C VAL A 160 -11.17 -24.91 6.97
N PRO A 161 -10.16 -25.23 6.13
CA PRO A 161 -10.41 -25.74 4.79
C PRO A 161 -11.08 -27.12 4.80
N GLU A 162 -11.79 -27.46 3.72
CA GLU A 162 -12.40 -28.78 3.55
C GLU A 162 -11.33 -29.89 3.63
N GLY A 163 -11.63 -30.96 4.37
CA GLY A 163 -10.70 -32.06 4.59
C GLY A 163 -9.70 -31.87 5.74
N TYR A 164 -9.73 -30.73 6.43
CA TYR A 164 -8.88 -30.45 7.60
C TYR A 164 -9.70 -30.28 8.88
N SER A 165 -9.06 -30.49 10.03
CA SER A 165 -9.67 -30.30 11.35
C SER A 165 -9.25 -28.99 12.05
N THR A 166 -8.27 -28.28 11.51
CA THR A 166 -7.73 -27.01 12.04
C THR A 166 -7.44 -26.03 10.90
N PRO A 167 -7.40 -24.70 11.17
CA PRO A 167 -6.98 -23.72 10.18
C PRO A 167 -5.60 -24.08 9.61
N GLN A 168 -5.40 -23.81 8.32
CA GLN A 168 -4.16 -24.10 7.58
C GLN A 168 -3.62 -22.81 6.95
N PHE A 169 -2.30 -22.75 6.77
CA PHE A 169 -1.66 -21.75 5.92
C PHE A 169 -1.82 -22.17 4.45
N GLY A 170 -2.07 -21.22 3.56
CA GLY A 170 -2.41 -21.49 2.16
C GLY A 170 -3.72 -20.83 1.75
N PHE A 171 -4.33 -21.28 0.66
CA PHE A 171 -5.57 -20.69 0.14
C PHE A 171 -6.31 -21.70 -0.75
N PRO A 172 -7.64 -21.65 -0.88
CA PRO A 172 -8.38 -22.65 -1.66
C PRO A 172 -8.09 -22.59 -3.16
N VAL A 173 -7.49 -21.50 -3.63
CA VAL A 173 -7.18 -21.25 -5.04
C VAL A 173 -5.78 -20.66 -5.20
N THR A 174 -5.23 -20.80 -6.40
CA THR A 174 -4.01 -20.09 -6.81
C THR A 174 -4.35 -18.61 -7.03
N THR A 175 -3.69 -17.73 -6.30
CA THR A 175 -3.79 -16.27 -6.50
C THR A 175 -2.59 -15.76 -7.31
N CYS A 176 -2.64 -14.52 -7.80
CA CYS A 176 -1.52 -13.90 -8.51
C CYS A 176 -1.06 -12.63 -7.78
N CYS A 177 0.25 -12.45 -7.61
CA CYS A 177 0.84 -11.15 -7.26
C CYS A 177 1.47 -10.60 -8.53
N GLY A 178 0.91 -9.50 -9.05
CA GLY A 178 1.11 -9.12 -10.45
C GLY A 178 0.72 -10.26 -11.40
N ASP A 179 1.62 -10.63 -12.31
CA ASP A 179 1.46 -11.73 -13.26
C ASP A 179 1.95 -13.09 -12.72
N THR A 180 2.45 -13.13 -11.49
CA THR A 180 3.09 -14.31 -10.91
C THR A 180 2.08 -15.10 -10.08
N PRO A 181 1.70 -16.32 -10.52
CA PRO A 181 0.85 -17.21 -9.72
C PRO A 181 1.56 -17.56 -8.42
N GLN A 182 0.83 -17.71 -7.32
CA GLN A 182 1.35 -18.13 -6.03
C GLN A 182 0.94 -19.57 -5.72
N ASP A 183 1.90 -20.40 -5.31
CA ASP A 183 1.57 -21.71 -4.75
C ASP A 183 0.87 -21.52 -3.40
N ASN A 184 -0.40 -21.89 -3.32
CA ASN A 184 -1.21 -21.75 -2.12
C ASN A 184 -1.60 -23.12 -1.52
N SER A 185 -0.90 -24.19 -1.91
CA SER A 185 -1.09 -25.51 -1.33
C SER A 185 -0.98 -25.47 0.20
N TYR A 186 -1.94 -26.10 0.87
CA TYR A 186 -2.08 -25.98 2.31
C TYR A 186 -0.91 -26.61 3.07
N LYS A 187 -0.50 -25.96 4.16
CA LYS A 187 0.42 -26.49 5.16
C LYS A 187 -0.02 -26.12 6.58
N SER A 188 0.32 -26.98 7.53
CA SER A 188 0.00 -26.77 8.95
C SER A 188 0.98 -25.86 9.68
N SER A 189 2.16 -25.63 9.11
CA SER A 189 3.26 -24.85 9.71
C SER A 189 3.55 -23.60 8.89
N TRP A 190 3.66 -22.44 9.55
CA TRP A 190 3.94 -21.17 8.86
C TRP A 190 5.33 -21.17 8.26
N ALA A 191 6.34 -21.61 9.03
CA ALA A 191 7.71 -21.73 8.55
C ALA A 191 7.80 -22.61 7.30
N SER A 192 7.10 -23.75 7.31
CA SER A 192 7.07 -24.65 6.16
C SER A 192 6.38 -24.01 4.94
N PHE A 193 5.26 -23.31 5.15
CA PHE A 193 4.56 -22.60 4.07
C PHE A 193 5.44 -21.51 3.47
N TYR A 194 6.03 -20.66 4.31
CA TYR A 194 6.87 -19.58 3.83
C TYR A 194 8.13 -20.07 3.10
N ALA A 195 8.79 -21.11 3.61
CA ALA A 195 9.96 -21.70 2.96
C ALA A 195 9.64 -22.29 1.59
N GLU A 196 8.60 -23.12 1.49
CA GLU A 196 8.29 -23.86 0.26
C GLU A 196 7.51 -23.00 -0.73
N ASN A 197 6.37 -22.46 -0.29
CA ASN A 197 5.36 -21.83 -1.13
C ASN A 197 5.66 -20.37 -1.45
N ARG A 198 6.60 -19.74 -0.74
CA ARG A 198 7.02 -18.35 -1.02
C ARG A 198 8.46 -18.33 -1.52
N LEU A 199 9.43 -18.70 -0.68
CA LEU A 199 10.87 -18.58 -0.99
C LEU A 199 11.34 -19.53 -2.09
N ARG A 200 11.12 -20.84 -1.93
CA ARG A 200 11.58 -21.83 -2.89
C ARG A 200 10.80 -21.73 -4.20
N PHE A 201 9.49 -21.53 -4.11
CA PHE A 201 8.62 -21.32 -5.26
C PHE A 201 9.11 -20.19 -6.17
N ILE A 202 9.35 -18.98 -5.63
CA ILE A 202 9.75 -17.84 -6.47
C ILE A 202 11.17 -18.00 -7.02
N MET A 203 12.08 -18.64 -6.27
CA MET A 203 13.40 -19.02 -6.77
C MET A 203 13.29 -19.96 -7.98
N GLN A 204 12.49 -21.02 -7.88
CA GLN A 204 12.29 -21.97 -8.98
C GLN A 204 11.69 -21.30 -10.21
N ARG A 205 10.73 -20.37 -10.03
CA ARG A 205 10.21 -19.55 -11.13
C ARG A 205 11.27 -18.68 -11.77
N ALA A 206 12.08 -18.00 -10.96
CA ALA A 206 13.16 -17.15 -11.45
C ALA A 206 14.19 -17.95 -12.28
N GLU A 207 14.52 -19.16 -11.84
CA GLU A 207 15.45 -20.04 -12.58
C GLU A 207 14.83 -20.63 -13.84
N ALA A 208 13.53 -20.96 -13.82
CA ALA A 208 12.83 -21.43 -15.01
C ALA A 208 12.79 -20.37 -16.12
N GLY A 209 12.69 -19.09 -15.76
CA GLY A 209 12.68 -17.98 -16.72
C GLY A 209 14.07 -17.52 -17.16
N ASN A 210 15.09 -17.58 -16.29
CA ASN A 210 16.38 -16.89 -16.50
C ASN A 210 17.61 -17.81 -16.51
N GLY A 211 17.40 -19.12 -16.38
CA GLY A 211 18.46 -20.10 -16.12
C GLY A 211 18.84 -20.17 -14.63
N GLN A 212 19.54 -21.23 -14.27
CA GLN A 212 19.97 -21.47 -12.89
C GLN A 212 21.00 -20.43 -12.43
N ASP A 213 20.82 -19.89 -11.22
CA ASP A 213 21.81 -19.06 -10.51
C ASP A 213 22.19 -19.77 -9.20
N SER A 214 23.37 -20.40 -9.20
CA SER A 214 23.85 -21.21 -8.07
C SER A 214 24.06 -20.39 -6.80
N GLU A 215 24.39 -19.10 -6.93
CA GLU A 215 24.56 -18.21 -5.79
C GLU A 215 23.22 -17.85 -5.18
N LEU A 216 22.23 -17.45 -6.01
CA LEU A 216 20.87 -17.17 -5.56
C LEU A 216 20.27 -18.39 -4.87
N ARG A 217 20.38 -19.57 -5.49
CA ARG A 217 19.90 -20.83 -4.93
C ARG A 217 20.54 -21.14 -3.59
N ARG A 218 21.87 -21.04 -3.50
CA ARG A 218 22.59 -21.28 -2.24
C ARG A 218 22.14 -20.32 -1.14
N LEU A 219 21.88 -19.05 -1.47
CA LEU A 219 21.43 -18.05 -0.50
C LEU A 219 20.00 -18.33 -0.04
N VAL A 220 19.07 -18.63 -0.97
CA VAL A 220 17.67 -18.98 -0.65
C VAL A 220 17.61 -20.26 0.20
N GLU A 221 18.31 -21.32 -0.19
CA GLU A 221 18.31 -22.57 0.57
C GLU A 221 18.94 -22.39 1.96
N ARG A 222 19.97 -21.55 2.10
CA ARG A 222 20.53 -21.21 3.42
C ARG A 222 19.54 -20.40 4.28
N THR A 223 18.78 -19.49 3.68
CA THR A 223 17.71 -18.75 4.38
C THR A 223 16.63 -19.73 4.86
N ILE A 224 16.20 -20.64 4.00
CA ILE A 224 15.21 -21.68 4.33
C ILE A 224 15.72 -22.58 5.45
N SER A 225 16.96 -23.05 5.40
CA SER A 225 17.47 -24.05 6.35
C SER A 225 17.87 -23.49 7.71
N HIS A 226 18.23 -22.19 7.80
CA HIS A 226 18.74 -21.60 9.05
C HIS A 226 17.91 -20.45 9.58
N VAL A 227 17.39 -19.58 8.71
CA VAL A 227 16.76 -18.31 9.12
C VAL A 227 15.28 -18.51 9.39
N VAL A 228 14.59 -19.18 8.47
CA VAL A 228 13.16 -19.48 8.59
C VAL A 228 12.85 -20.24 9.89
N PRO A 229 13.48 -21.39 10.21
CA PRO A 229 13.18 -22.10 11.46
C PRO A 229 13.53 -21.29 12.71
N ARG A 230 14.57 -20.44 12.65
CA ARG A 230 15.01 -19.63 13.80
C ARG A 230 14.14 -18.41 14.07
N LEU A 231 13.66 -17.72 13.03
CA LEU A 231 12.89 -16.48 13.19
C LEU A 231 11.39 -16.73 13.22
N ILE A 232 10.90 -17.71 12.46
CA ILE A 232 9.47 -17.90 12.21
C ILE A 232 9.01 -19.35 12.41
N GLY A 233 9.85 -20.19 13.02
CA GLY A 233 9.51 -21.57 13.39
C GLY A 233 8.40 -21.63 14.45
N ASP A 234 7.55 -22.64 14.37
CA ASP A 234 6.39 -22.76 15.26
C ASP A 234 6.79 -22.93 16.74
N GLU A 235 7.90 -23.64 16.99
CA GLU A 235 8.48 -23.79 18.33
C GLU A 235 9.07 -22.49 18.90
N HIS A 236 9.43 -21.55 18.01
CA HIS A 236 10.05 -20.29 18.38
C HIS A 236 9.00 -19.18 18.62
N LEU A 237 8.02 -19.08 17.72
CA LEU A 237 6.99 -18.04 17.81
C LEU A 237 6.03 -18.28 18.96
N ASN A 238 5.65 -17.19 19.64
CA ASN A 238 4.67 -17.19 20.73
C ASN A 238 4.97 -18.21 21.84
N ASN A 239 6.25 -18.41 22.16
CA ASN A 239 6.73 -19.38 23.16
C ASN A 239 6.29 -20.82 22.81
N GLY A 240 6.45 -21.21 21.54
CA GLY A 240 6.14 -22.55 21.06
C GLY A 240 4.68 -22.80 20.71
N LYS A 241 3.87 -21.74 20.63
CA LYS A 241 2.44 -21.83 20.23
C LYS A 241 2.24 -21.59 18.74
N GLY A 242 3.28 -21.21 18.00
CA GLY A 242 3.18 -20.82 16.60
C GLY A 242 2.29 -19.59 16.40
N VAL A 243 1.81 -19.43 15.17
CA VAL A 243 0.90 -18.35 14.78
C VAL A 243 -0.41 -18.92 14.24
N THR A 244 -1.50 -18.17 14.39
CA THR A 244 -2.78 -18.56 13.80
C THR A 244 -2.85 -18.05 12.36
N PRO A 245 -3.22 -18.88 11.37
CA PRO A 245 -3.44 -18.40 10.01
C PRO A 245 -4.56 -17.37 9.99
N VAL A 246 -4.32 -16.23 9.37
CA VAL A 246 -5.31 -15.16 9.15
C VAL A 246 -5.29 -14.75 7.69
N VAL A 247 -6.39 -14.15 7.22
CA VAL A 247 -6.42 -13.59 5.86
C VAL A 247 -5.42 -12.45 5.78
N VAL A 248 -4.49 -12.54 4.85
CA VAL A 248 -3.63 -11.41 4.44
C VAL A 248 -4.09 -10.92 3.07
N HIS A 249 -3.95 -9.62 2.81
CA HIS A 249 -4.18 -9.05 1.49
C HIS A 249 -3.16 -9.59 0.49
N GLY A 250 -1.91 -9.78 0.93
CA GLY A 250 -0.83 -10.44 0.18
C GLY A 250 -0.10 -9.56 -0.83
N ASP A 251 -0.65 -8.37 -1.12
CA ASP A 251 -0.05 -7.36 -2.01
C ASP A 251 -0.36 -5.92 -1.54
N LEU A 252 -0.39 -5.64 -0.23
CA LEU A 252 -0.82 -4.33 0.29
C LEU A 252 0.33 -3.32 0.33
N TRP A 253 0.62 -2.69 -0.80
CA TRP A 253 1.45 -1.49 -0.85
C TRP A 253 0.58 -0.23 -1.00
N SER A 254 1.19 0.96 -0.94
CA SER A 254 0.49 2.24 -0.98
C SER A 254 -0.42 2.41 -2.21
N GLY A 255 -0.03 1.87 -3.36
CA GLY A 255 -0.83 1.89 -4.58
C GLY A 255 -2.13 1.07 -4.51
N ASN A 256 -2.20 0.07 -3.62
CA ASN A 256 -3.34 -0.82 -3.42
C ASN A 256 -4.23 -0.42 -2.23
N ALA A 257 -4.02 0.78 -1.69
CA ALA A 257 -4.84 1.37 -0.65
C ALA A 257 -5.29 2.77 -1.09
N GLY A 258 -6.51 3.14 -0.72
CA GLY A 258 -7.04 4.44 -1.07
C GLY A 258 -8.30 4.80 -0.29
N ARG A 259 -8.94 5.87 -0.73
CA ARG A 259 -10.16 6.37 -0.13
C ARG A 259 -11.20 6.61 -1.20
N GLY A 260 -12.41 6.10 -0.98
CA GLY A 260 -13.50 6.29 -1.93
C GLY A 260 -14.81 5.71 -1.46
N SER A 261 -15.82 5.83 -2.32
CA SER A 261 -17.14 5.24 -2.12
C SER A 261 -17.26 3.95 -2.93
N LEU A 262 -17.51 2.83 -2.24
CA LEU A 262 -17.82 1.57 -2.90
C LEU A 262 -19.33 1.48 -3.14
N ALA A 263 -19.75 1.40 -4.40
CA ALA A 263 -21.16 1.27 -4.79
C ALA A 263 -22.09 2.37 -4.21
N GLY A 264 -21.60 3.61 -4.12
CA GLY A 264 -22.38 4.73 -3.61
C GLY A 264 -22.57 4.76 -2.08
N ARG A 265 -21.86 3.87 -1.35
CA ARG A 265 -21.77 3.91 0.12
C ARG A 265 -21.03 5.16 0.59
N ARG A 266 -21.01 5.40 1.91
CA ARG A 266 -20.18 6.47 2.48
C ARG A 266 -18.70 6.31 2.09
N VAL A 267 -17.99 7.43 1.99
CA VAL A 267 -16.55 7.43 1.70
C VAL A 267 -15.77 6.87 2.90
N GLU A 268 -14.97 5.84 2.65
CA GLU A 268 -14.09 5.22 3.65
C GLU A 268 -12.72 4.86 3.05
N GLU A 269 -11.79 4.50 3.93
CA GLU A 269 -10.53 3.85 3.55
C GLU A 269 -10.82 2.42 3.05
N VAL A 270 -10.22 2.08 1.91
CA VAL A 270 -10.41 0.80 1.20
C VAL A 270 -9.09 0.28 0.66
N ILE A 271 -9.04 -1.02 0.40
CA ILE A 271 -7.94 -1.71 -0.28
C ILE A 271 -8.48 -2.46 -1.50
N TYR A 272 -7.64 -2.66 -2.51
CA TYR A 272 -8.01 -3.29 -3.77
C TYR A 272 -6.83 -4.08 -4.35
N ASP A 273 -7.12 -4.90 -5.35
CA ASP A 273 -6.16 -5.79 -6.03
C ASP A 273 -5.47 -6.81 -5.09
N PRO A 274 -6.24 -7.62 -4.32
CA PRO A 274 -5.67 -8.55 -3.37
C PRO A 274 -5.06 -9.81 -4.01
N SER A 275 -3.95 -10.23 -3.43
CA SER A 275 -3.28 -11.51 -3.69
C SER A 275 -3.36 -12.44 -2.47
N SER A 276 -4.57 -12.59 -1.95
CA SER A 276 -4.78 -13.14 -0.61
C SER A 276 -4.34 -14.59 -0.44
N PHE A 277 -3.96 -14.89 0.80
CA PHE A 277 -3.80 -16.23 1.32
C PHE A 277 -3.96 -16.21 2.84
N TYR A 278 -3.96 -17.37 3.48
CA TYR A 278 -3.94 -17.52 4.94
C TYR A 278 -2.50 -17.60 5.42
N GLY A 279 -2.07 -16.59 6.17
CA GLY A 279 -0.67 -16.38 6.53
C GLY A 279 -0.48 -15.87 7.96
N HIS A 280 0.77 -15.59 8.32
CA HIS A 280 1.11 -14.80 9.49
C HIS A 280 0.80 -13.32 9.23
N SER A 281 0.10 -12.64 10.14
CA SER A 281 -0.28 -11.22 9.99
C SER A 281 0.89 -10.28 9.71
N GLU A 282 2.06 -10.51 10.30
CA GLU A 282 3.25 -9.69 10.07
C GLU A 282 3.80 -9.80 8.63
N TYR A 283 3.38 -10.80 7.84
CA TYR A 283 3.75 -10.91 6.43
C TYR A 283 3.37 -9.65 5.64
N GLU A 284 2.16 -9.12 5.87
CA GLU A 284 1.66 -7.95 5.16
C GLU A 284 2.53 -6.71 5.41
N LEU A 285 3.06 -6.59 6.63
CA LEU A 285 3.87 -5.44 7.03
C LEU A 285 5.20 -5.37 6.26
N GLY A 286 5.66 -6.48 5.69
CA GLY A 286 6.81 -6.50 4.79
C GLY A 286 6.56 -5.68 3.53
N ILE A 287 5.48 -5.97 2.79
CA ILE A 287 5.19 -5.26 1.54
C ILE A 287 4.77 -3.80 1.79
N MET A 288 4.06 -3.53 2.89
CA MET A 288 3.65 -2.17 3.28
C MET A 288 4.84 -1.20 3.48
N ARG A 289 6.04 -1.70 3.74
CA ARG A 289 7.25 -0.88 3.90
C ARG A 289 8.00 -0.61 2.59
N MET A 290 7.72 -1.34 1.51
CA MET A 290 8.54 -1.30 0.30
C MET A 290 8.37 -0.04 -0.56
N PHE A 291 7.18 0.56 -0.55
CA PHE A 291 6.80 1.66 -1.46
C PHE A 291 6.17 2.85 -0.70
N GLY A 292 6.54 3.02 0.57
CA GLY A 292 6.03 4.08 1.43
C GLY A 292 4.52 4.02 1.66
N GLY A 293 3.91 5.15 2.02
CA GLY A 293 2.46 5.35 2.13
C GLY A 293 1.78 4.94 3.43
N PHE A 294 2.36 4.05 4.24
CA PHE A 294 1.86 3.73 5.58
C PHE A 294 2.74 4.39 6.66
N GLY A 295 2.23 5.46 7.27
CA GLY A 295 2.98 6.27 8.26
C GLY A 295 3.05 5.66 9.67
N GLY A 296 3.89 6.24 10.53
CA GLY A 296 4.07 5.77 11.92
C GLY A 296 2.78 5.70 12.73
N ARG A 297 1.87 6.67 12.56
CA ARG A 297 0.55 6.68 13.22
C ARG A 297 -0.30 5.46 12.87
N PHE A 298 -0.27 5.02 11.61
CA PHE A 298 -0.97 3.83 11.17
C PHE A 298 -0.42 2.58 11.89
N LEU A 299 0.92 2.45 11.95
CA LEU A 299 1.57 1.31 12.59
C LEU A 299 1.36 1.29 14.11
N GLU A 300 1.38 2.46 14.76
CA GLU A 300 1.08 2.61 16.19
C GLU A 300 -0.36 2.15 16.49
N GLU A 301 -1.33 2.63 15.72
CA GLU A 301 -2.73 2.24 15.87
C GLU A 301 -2.94 0.74 15.58
N TYR A 302 -2.36 0.24 14.49
CA TYR A 302 -2.43 -1.17 14.11
C TYR A 302 -1.86 -2.06 15.22
N HIS A 303 -0.66 -1.77 15.75
CA HIS A 303 -0.05 -2.61 16.78
C HIS A 303 -0.72 -2.52 18.15
N ARG A 304 -1.48 -1.46 18.42
CA ARG A 304 -2.36 -1.40 19.60
C ARG A 304 -3.49 -2.43 19.52
N LEU A 305 -3.93 -2.77 18.31
CA LEU A 305 -5.06 -3.67 18.04
C LEU A 305 -4.62 -5.09 17.67
N CYS A 306 -3.53 -5.22 16.92
CA CYS A 306 -2.86 -6.45 16.55
C CYS A 306 -1.42 -6.43 17.09
N PRO A 307 -1.20 -6.91 18.33
CA PRO A 307 0.11 -6.93 18.95
C PRO A 307 1.16 -7.66 18.10
N LYS A 308 2.41 -7.22 18.22
CA LYS A 308 3.56 -7.88 17.58
C LYS A 308 3.70 -9.31 18.12
N THR A 309 4.05 -10.24 17.25
CA THR A 309 4.26 -11.65 17.60
C THR A 309 5.49 -11.79 18.50
N GLU A 310 5.42 -12.65 19.51
CA GLU A 310 6.57 -12.91 20.37
C GLU A 310 7.58 -13.85 19.66
N PRO A 311 8.91 -13.64 19.81
CA PRO A 311 9.54 -12.58 20.60
C PRO A 311 9.49 -11.20 19.92
N VAL A 312 9.00 -10.17 20.62
CA VAL A 312 8.84 -8.81 20.07
C VAL A 312 10.17 -8.20 19.63
N GLY A 313 11.28 -8.53 20.30
CA GLY A 313 12.61 -8.04 19.96
C GLY A 313 13.13 -8.45 18.57
N GLU A 314 12.50 -9.47 17.95
CA GLU A 314 12.84 -9.96 16.61
C GLU A 314 11.80 -9.55 15.55
N TYR A 315 10.84 -8.70 15.91
CA TYR A 315 9.80 -8.21 15.01
C TYR A 315 10.38 -7.61 13.72
N GLU A 316 11.34 -6.70 13.85
CA GLU A 316 11.95 -6.04 12.69
C GLU A 316 12.68 -7.03 11.77
N ASP A 317 13.28 -8.08 12.34
CA ASP A 317 13.97 -9.13 11.59
C ASP A 317 12.98 -10.00 10.81
N ARG A 318 11.80 -10.29 11.39
CA ARG A 318 10.72 -11.01 10.69
C ARG A 318 10.12 -10.18 9.56
N VAL A 319 9.87 -8.90 9.78
CA VAL A 319 9.38 -8.00 8.73
C VAL A 319 10.40 -7.90 7.58
N ALA A 320 11.69 -7.76 7.89
CA ALA A 320 12.76 -7.76 6.90
C ALA A 320 12.87 -9.09 6.13
N LEU A 321 12.57 -10.22 6.78
CA LEU A 321 12.43 -11.51 6.10
C LEU A 321 11.24 -11.48 5.13
N TYR A 322 10.06 -11.03 5.57
CA TYR A 322 8.85 -10.97 4.74
C TYR A 322 8.96 -9.98 3.58
N GLU A 323 9.82 -8.97 3.68
CA GLU A 323 10.18 -8.12 2.55
C GLU A 323 10.83 -8.87 1.38
N PHE A 324 11.23 -10.13 1.55
CA PHE A 324 11.76 -10.97 0.47
C PHE A 324 10.66 -11.73 -0.33
N SER A 325 9.39 -11.33 -0.13
CA SER A 325 8.20 -11.77 -0.86
C SER A 325 8.29 -11.55 -2.40
N PRO A 326 7.47 -12.24 -3.24
CA PRO A 326 7.62 -12.30 -4.71
C PRO A 326 7.79 -10.97 -5.46
N THR A 327 7.34 -9.85 -4.89
CA THR A 327 7.48 -8.51 -5.47
C THR A 327 8.94 -8.07 -5.69
N LYS A 328 9.90 -8.52 -4.85
CA LYS A 328 11.32 -8.21 -5.05
C LYS A 328 12.00 -9.16 -6.05
N ILE A 329 11.49 -10.37 -6.24
CA ILE A 329 12.12 -11.40 -7.08
C ILE A 329 11.42 -11.43 -8.44
N THR A 330 11.46 -10.29 -9.12
CA THR A 330 11.05 -10.21 -10.53
C THR A 330 12.18 -10.74 -11.44
N PRO A 331 11.84 -11.35 -12.59
CA PRO A 331 12.80 -12.03 -13.47
C PRO A 331 14.02 -11.19 -13.90
N ASN A 332 13.90 -9.86 -13.99
CA ASN A 332 14.95 -8.99 -14.54
C ASN A 332 15.85 -8.28 -13.51
N LYS A 333 15.82 -8.64 -12.22
CA LYS A 333 16.63 -7.93 -11.18
C LYS A 333 17.71 -8.81 -10.53
N LYS A 334 18.61 -9.41 -11.33
CA LYS A 334 19.74 -10.24 -10.85
C LYS A 334 20.66 -9.53 -9.83
N ILE A 335 20.83 -8.21 -9.89
CA ILE A 335 21.79 -7.45 -9.06
C ILE A 335 21.19 -6.96 -7.72
N LYS A 336 19.94 -6.46 -7.72
CA LYS A 336 19.27 -5.99 -6.48
C LYS A 336 18.96 -7.15 -5.54
N ASN A 337 18.62 -8.32 -6.10
CA ASN A 337 18.32 -9.54 -5.31
C ASN A 337 19.56 -10.07 -4.58
N LYS A 338 20.74 -10.02 -5.21
CA LYS A 338 22.01 -10.40 -4.58
C LYS A 338 22.41 -9.46 -3.43
N LYS A 339 22.27 -8.14 -3.60
CA LYS A 339 22.64 -7.16 -2.56
C LYS A 339 21.81 -7.31 -1.27
N ASN A 340 20.51 -7.57 -1.38
CA ASN A 340 19.64 -7.76 -0.21
C ASN A 340 19.92 -9.10 0.51
N LEU A 341 20.13 -10.21 -0.23
CA LEU A 341 20.55 -11.48 0.38
C LEU A 341 21.95 -11.38 1.02
N ILE A 342 22.84 -10.57 0.47
CA ILE A 342 24.14 -10.26 1.07
C ILE A 342 23.98 -9.42 2.35
N GLN A 343 23.05 -8.46 2.39
CA GLN A 343 22.74 -7.70 3.60
C GLN A 343 22.15 -8.58 4.71
N VAL A 344 21.16 -9.43 4.41
CA VAL A 344 20.58 -10.37 5.39
C VAL A 344 21.62 -11.38 5.86
N SER A 345 22.43 -11.93 4.96
CA SER A 345 23.51 -12.86 5.35
C SER A 345 24.65 -12.19 6.12
N ARG A 346 24.90 -10.88 5.94
CA ARG A 346 25.80 -10.08 6.80
C ARG A 346 25.18 -9.80 8.17
N PHE A 347 23.90 -9.45 8.21
CA PHE A 347 23.17 -9.13 9.43
C PHE A 347 23.06 -10.33 10.39
N LEU A 348 22.91 -11.53 9.85
CA LEU A 348 22.86 -12.77 10.66
C LEU A 348 24.25 -13.23 11.14
N ARG A 349 25.32 -12.80 10.45
CA ARG A 349 26.70 -13.13 10.83
C ARG A 349 27.17 -12.33 12.05
N THR A 350 26.59 -11.16 12.31
CA THR A 350 26.97 -10.28 13.43
C THR A 350 26.21 -10.56 14.73
N ARG A 351 25.10 -11.32 14.70
CA ARG A 351 24.27 -11.63 15.88
C ARG A 351 24.20 -13.12 16.26
N SER A 352 25.05 -13.95 15.67
CA SER A 352 25.20 -15.36 16.08
C SER A 352 25.87 -15.43 17.47
N HIS A 353 25.09 -15.31 18.55
CA HIS A 353 25.49 -15.85 19.85
C HIS A 353 24.97 -17.30 19.95
N PRO A 354 25.81 -18.28 20.28
CA PRO A 354 25.35 -19.65 20.46
C PRO A 354 24.45 -19.72 21.70
N ILE A 355 23.24 -20.25 21.52
CA ILE A 355 22.41 -20.72 22.64
C ILE A 355 23.11 -21.95 23.19
N HIS A 356 23.75 -21.83 24.37
CA HIS A 356 24.22 -22.97 25.14
C HIS A 356 23.01 -23.74 25.72
N PRO A 357 23.06 -25.08 25.74
CA PRO A 357 21.93 -25.88 26.21
C PRO A 357 21.77 -25.76 27.73
N TYR A 358 20.50 -25.72 28.13
CA TYR A 358 19.95 -25.80 29.48
C TYR A 358 20.85 -26.49 30.54
N HIS A 359 21.18 -25.74 31.60
CA HIS A 359 21.43 -26.32 32.91
C HIS A 359 20.26 -26.00 33.84
N HIS A 360 19.60 -27.05 34.31
CA HIS A 360 18.69 -27.00 35.45
C HIS A 360 19.43 -26.44 36.67
N THR A 361 18.95 -25.33 37.22
CA THR A 361 19.19 -24.98 38.61
C THR A 361 17.92 -24.47 39.26
N THR A 362 17.54 -25.25 40.27
CA THR A 362 16.51 -25.09 41.28
C THR A 362 16.33 -23.65 41.76
N THR A 363 15.06 -23.27 41.84
CA THR A 363 14.51 -22.09 42.50
C THR A 363 15.14 -21.86 43.87
N ARG A 364 15.76 -20.69 44.07
CA ARG A 364 15.93 -20.11 45.41
C ARG A 364 15.53 -18.63 45.35
N LEU A 365 14.32 -18.40 45.85
CA LEU A 365 13.80 -17.09 46.23
C LEU A 365 14.74 -16.43 47.24
N GLU A 366 15.24 -15.23 46.95
CA GLU A 366 15.65 -14.28 47.97
C GLU A 366 14.62 -13.15 48.04
N LEU A 367 14.12 -12.97 49.27
CA LEU A 367 13.07 -12.07 49.70
C LEU A 367 13.59 -10.64 49.86
N LEU A 368 12.72 -9.70 49.47
CA LEU A 368 12.73 -8.30 49.88
C LEU A 368 12.66 -8.17 51.41
N SER A 369 13.46 -7.24 51.94
CA SER A 369 13.53 -6.91 53.36
C SER A 369 12.27 -6.21 53.85
N SER A 370 11.72 -6.65 54.99
CA SER A 370 10.92 -5.80 55.89
C SER A 370 10.84 -6.42 57.29
N HIS A 371 11.38 -5.68 58.27
CA HIS A 371 10.94 -5.54 59.66
C HIS A 371 10.16 -6.70 60.34
N GLN A 372 10.75 -7.34 61.36
CA GLN A 372 10.48 -7.09 62.80
C GLN A 372 10.99 -8.22 63.72
N ARG A 373 11.86 -7.82 64.65
CA ARG A 373 11.98 -8.19 66.08
C ARG A 373 11.66 -9.62 66.58
N HIS A 374 12.72 -10.19 67.16
CA HIS A 374 12.86 -10.77 68.50
C HIS A 374 12.51 -12.25 68.79
N LEU A 375 13.56 -12.93 69.29
CA LEU A 375 13.60 -14.01 70.30
C LEU A 375 13.02 -15.36 69.88
N GLN A 376 13.52 -16.54 70.27
CA GLN A 376 14.80 -17.09 70.73
C GLN A 376 14.53 -18.62 70.73
N HIS A 377 15.58 -19.45 70.66
CA HIS A 377 15.60 -20.89 71.02
C HIS A 377 15.24 -22.00 69.99
N PRO A 378 15.85 -23.21 70.14
CA PRO A 378 16.60 -23.82 69.02
C PRO A 378 16.30 -25.31 68.75
N THR A 379 16.76 -25.76 67.57
CA THR A 379 17.38 -27.07 67.23
C THR A 379 16.77 -28.44 67.64
N ILE A 380 16.99 -29.38 66.71
CA ILE A 380 17.21 -30.85 66.83
C ILE A 380 16.02 -31.77 66.41
N ASN A 381 15.97 -32.14 65.12
CA ASN A 381 16.39 -33.42 64.50
C ASN A 381 15.92 -34.79 65.10
N PRO A 382 16.08 -35.95 64.41
CA PRO A 382 15.14 -36.54 63.44
C PRO A 382 14.89 -38.05 63.68
N THR A 383 14.00 -38.71 62.91
CA THR A 383 14.05 -40.19 62.65
C THR A 383 13.08 -40.55 61.50
N HIS A 384 13.56 -41.14 60.39
CA HIS A 384 13.53 -42.60 60.06
C HIS A 384 12.08 -43.16 59.97
N VAL A 385 11.60 -43.92 58.98
CA VAL A 385 12.22 -44.84 58.00
C VAL A 385 11.10 -45.48 57.12
N ILE A 386 11.43 -45.90 55.88
CA ILE A 386 10.89 -47.03 55.05
C ILE A 386 9.35 -47.19 54.99
N GLY A 387 8.65 -47.13 53.84
CA GLY A 387 8.85 -47.85 52.58
C GLY A 387 7.45 -48.19 51.99
N PRO A 388 7.38 -48.68 50.74
CA PRO A 388 6.19 -48.65 49.85
C PRO A 388 5.31 -49.92 50.07
N PRO A 389 4.40 -50.43 49.19
CA PRO A 389 4.12 -50.13 47.77
C PRO A 389 2.64 -50.35 47.28
N HIS A 390 2.44 -50.31 45.95
CA HIS A 390 1.38 -51.00 45.16
C HIS A 390 -0.08 -50.49 45.34
N HIS A 391 -1.04 -50.58 44.41
CA HIS A 391 -1.20 -51.07 43.03
C HIS A 391 -2.61 -50.59 42.56
N ILE A 392 -2.81 -50.47 41.23
CA ILE A 392 -3.99 -50.93 40.47
C ILE A 392 -5.33 -50.12 40.53
N ALA A 393 -5.61 -49.52 39.36
CA ALA A 393 -6.80 -49.62 38.50
C ALA A 393 -8.16 -48.96 38.85
N PHE A 394 -8.63 -48.23 37.83
CA PHE A 394 -9.98 -48.17 37.24
C PHE A 394 -11.22 -48.32 38.16
N SER A 395 -12.11 -47.31 38.12
CA SER A 395 -13.38 -47.39 37.39
C SER A 395 -14.35 -46.27 37.80
N THR A 396 -15.25 -45.99 36.87
CA THR A 396 -16.31 -44.98 36.77
C THR A 396 -17.50 -45.13 37.73
N SER A 397 -18.28 -44.04 37.81
CA SER A 397 -19.66 -43.80 38.33
C SER A 397 -19.63 -42.81 39.51
N THR A 398 -20.53 -41.84 39.69
CA THR A 398 -21.96 -41.79 39.38
C THR A 398 -22.47 -40.34 39.35
N CYS A 399 -23.52 -40.17 38.54
CA CYS A 399 -24.55 -39.13 38.46
C CYS A 399 -24.98 -38.40 39.76
N LEU A 400 -25.42 -37.14 39.60
CA LEU A 400 -26.56 -36.57 40.34
C LEU A 400 -27.30 -35.53 39.49
N LYS A 401 -28.60 -35.76 39.33
CA LYS A 401 -29.62 -34.97 38.61
C LYS A 401 -30.70 -34.63 39.63
N ILE A 402 -31.18 -33.39 39.71
CA ILE A 402 -32.52 -33.04 40.24
C ILE A 402 -33.08 -31.86 39.41
N HIS A 403 -34.03 -32.18 38.51
CA HIS A 403 -35.44 -31.71 38.38
C HIS A 403 -35.64 -30.19 38.23
N SER A 404 -36.17 -29.61 37.14
CA SER A 404 -37.36 -29.84 36.28
C SER A 404 -38.62 -29.05 36.71
N ASN A 405 -39.10 -28.18 35.81
CA ASN A 405 -40.49 -28.05 35.30
C ASN A 405 -40.51 -26.86 34.32
N SER A 406 -40.77 -26.98 33.02
CA SER A 406 -41.88 -27.60 32.25
C SER A 406 -43.16 -26.75 32.26
N ASN A 407 -43.42 -26.06 31.14
CA ASN A 407 -44.57 -26.21 30.23
C ASN A 407 -44.84 -24.92 29.43
N ASN A 408 -44.71 -24.95 28.10
CA ASN A 408 -45.75 -25.25 27.07
C ASN A 408 -46.70 -24.04 26.90
N SER A 409 -47.16 -23.58 25.73
CA SER A 409 -46.97 -23.87 24.30
C SER A 409 -47.96 -22.94 23.56
N ASN A 410 -47.73 -22.75 22.26
CA ASN A 410 -48.73 -22.56 21.20
C ASN A 410 -49.31 -21.16 20.88
N ASN A 411 -48.89 -20.69 19.69
CA ASN A 411 -49.69 -20.41 18.48
C ASN A 411 -50.54 -19.14 18.31
N GLN A 412 -50.54 -18.72 17.04
CA GLN A 412 -51.55 -17.96 16.27
C GLN A 412 -51.44 -16.41 16.17
N THR A 413 -51.10 -15.96 14.96
CA THR A 413 -51.73 -14.83 14.24
C THR A 413 -53.18 -15.23 13.86
N PRO A 414 -54.14 -14.33 13.49
CA PRO A 414 -53.97 -13.13 12.65
C PRO A 414 -54.96 -11.93 12.85
N ASN A 415 -54.77 -10.90 12.00
CA ASN A 415 -55.75 -9.97 11.39
C ASN A 415 -56.25 -8.67 12.06
N ASN A 416 -56.03 -7.58 11.32
CA ASN A 416 -56.92 -6.46 10.88
C ASN A 416 -57.83 -5.68 11.86
N HIS A 417 -57.69 -4.34 11.82
CA HIS A 417 -58.74 -3.31 11.54
C HIS A 417 -58.08 -1.90 11.53
N HIS A 418 -58.17 -1.07 10.47
CA HIS A 418 -59.17 0.01 10.22
C HIS A 418 -59.46 0.86 11.48
N ASN A 419 -59.43 2.21 11.54
CA ASN A 419 -59.72 3.29 10.58
C ASN A 419 -59.23 4.67 11.19
N PRO A 420 -59.66 5.90 10.78
CA PRO A 420 -58.76 7.02 10.44
C PRO A 420 -59.02 8.32 11.25
N GLY A 421 -58.32 9.41 10.91
CA GLY A 421 -58.68 10.78 11.36
C GLY A 421 -57.56 11.77 11.06
N ALA A 422 -57.60 12.47 9.93
CA ALA A 422 -58.21 13.79 9.75
C ALA A 422 -57.26 14.96 10.10
N LYS A 423 -57.04 15.81 9.08
CA LYS A 423 -56.28 17.07 9.08
C LYS A 423 -56.88 18.10 10.07
N PRO A 424 -56.19 19.22 10.30
CA PRO A 424 -56.62 20.40 9.56
C PRO A 424 -55.51 21.25 8.94
N THR A 425 -55.95 21.91 7.88
CA THR A 425 -55.33 22.93 7.05
C THR A 425 -55.05 24.22 7.83
N SER A 426 -53.95 24.92 7.52
CA SER A 426 -53.82 26.36 7.72
C SER A 426 -53.06 26.96 6.55
N LEU A 427 -53.61 28.07 6.07
CA LEU A 427 -53.30 28.81 4.85
C LEU A 427 -52.50 30.08 5.19
N LEU A 428 -51.78 30.58 4.17
CA LEU A 428 -51.43 31.98 3.91
C LEU A 428 -50.28 32.62 4.73
N LEU A 429 -49.19 32.99 4.05
CA LEU A 429 -48.92 34.38 3.63
C LEU A 429 -47.51 34.52 3.02
N SER A 430 -47.46 35.05 1.81
CA SER A 430 -46.29 35.63 1.15
C SER A 430 -45.86 36.92 1.87
N PRO A 431 -44.62 37.38 1.65
CA PRO A 431 -44.48 38.63 0.88
C PRO A 431 -43.28 38.66 -0.08
N SER A 432 -43.51 39.23 -1.27
CA SER A 432 -42.54 39.96 -2.11
C SER A 432 -42.01 41.18 -1.32
N SER A 433 -40.83 41.76 -1.47
CA SER A 433 -39.97 42.15 -2.60
C SER A 433 -38.69 42.76 -1.96
N SER A 434 -37.50 42.69 -2.55
CA SER A 434 -36.97 43.79 -3.38
C SER A 434 -35.61 43.44 -4.00
N LEU A 435 -35.38 44.04 -5.18
CA LEU A 435 -34.21 43.92 -6.03
C LEU A 435 -32.99 44.66 -5.48
N VAL A 436 -31.80 44.07 -5.66
CA VAL A 436 -30.57 44.81 -5.99
C VAL A 436 -29.81 44.06 -7.09
N SER A 437 -29.46 44.82 -8.12
CA SER A 437 -28.78 44.40 -9.36
C SER A 437 -27.26 44.41 -9.19
N SER A 438 -26.57 43.37 -9.68
CA SER A 438 -25.23 43.50 -10.25
C SER A 438 -24.83 42.32 -11.17
N LYS A 439 -24.88 42.61 -12.47
CA LYS A 439 -24.02 42.16 -13.59
C LYS A 439 -23.23 40.83 -13.47
N SER A 440 -23.71 39.83 -14.22
CA SER A 440 -23.01 39.07 -15.29
C SER A 440 -21.47 39.08 -15.32
N THR A 441 -20.86 37.90 -15.16
CA THR A 441 -19.83 37.40 -16.10
C THR A 441 -19.94 35.86 -16.23
N SER A 442 -20.16 35.40 -17.45
CA SER A 442 -20.15 33.99 -17.85
C SER A 442 -18.71 33.47 -17.88
N LYS A 443 -18.38 32.44 -17.08
CA LYS A 443 -17.18 31.62 -17.28
C LYS A 443 -17.59 30.21 -17.73
N SER A 444 -17.27 29.93 -18.99
CA SER A 444 -17.27 28.62 -19.62
C SER A 444 -16.37 27.67 -18.83
N THR A 445 -16.95 26.67 -18.17
CA THR A 445 -16.23 25.57 -17.53
C THR A 445 -15.86 24.54 -18.60
N SER A 446 -14.59 24.57 -19.02
CA SER A 446 -13.94 23.50 -19.77
C SER A 446 -13.66 22.32 -18.81
N THR A 447 -14.49 21.29 -18.86
CA THR A 447 -14.21 19.98 -18.24
C THR A 447 -13.09 19.27 -19.01
N THR A 448 -11.87 19.41 -18.53
CA THR A 448 -10.73 18.59 -19.00
C THR A 448 -10.79 17.24 -18.30
N LYS A 449 -11.05 16.18 -19.07
CA LYS A 449 -10.97 14.78 -18.61
C LYS A 449 -9.54 14.48 -18.15
N ARG A 450 -9.37 14.11 -16.88
CA ARG A 450 -8.16 13.44 -16.39
C ARG A 450 -8.03 12.09 -17.09
N THR A 451 -6.92 11.89 -17.79
CA THR A 451 -6.53 10.59 -18.33
C THR A 451 -5.52 10.00 -17.36
N MET A 452 -5.84 8.84 -16.77
CA MET A 452 -4.94 8.06 -15.92
C MET A 452 -3.66 7.69 -16.69
N SER A 453 -2.52 7.63 -15.99
CA SER A 453 -1.25 7.15 -16.55
C SER A 453 -1.48 5.78 -17.21
N SER A 454 -1.18 5.69 -18.51
CA SER A 454 -1.41 4.46 -19.26
C SER A 454 -0.30 3.44 -19.00
N ASP A 455 -0.64 2.17 -19.13
CA ASP A 455 0.30 1.04 -19.08
C ASP A 455 1.44 1.18 -20.10
N ASP A 456 1.31 2.04 -21.11
CA ASP A 456 2.37 2.41 -22.04
C ASP A 456 3.54 3.13 -21.35
N ALA A 457 3.28 3.94 -20.31
CA ALA A 457 4.34 4.56 -19.52
C ALA A 457 5.09 3.52 -18.67
N TYR A 458 4.38 2.48 -18.21
CA TYR A 458 4.97 1.35 -17.51
C TYR A 458 5.78 0.44 -18.44
N ILE A 459 5.29 0.15 -19.65
CA ILE A 459 6.05 -0.59 -20.67
C ILE A 459 7.25 0.22 -21.16
N ALA A 460 7.11 1.52 -21.41
CA ALA A 460 8.23 2.39 -21.80
C ALA A 460 9.32 2.46 -20.73
N PHE A 461 8.93 2.43 -19.45
CA PHE A 461 9.85 2.32 -18.32
C PHE A 461 10.56 0.95 -18.29
N LEU A 462 9.85 -0.14 -18.54
CA LEU A 462 10.42 -1.48 -18.63
C LEU A 462 11.37 -1.64 -19.82
N ASP A 463 11.00 -1.14 -20.99
CA ASP A 463 11.83 -1.17 -22.20
C ASP A 463 13.12 -0.36 -22.02
N LYS A 464 13.01 0.83 -21.41
CA LYS A 464 14.17 1.68 -21.07
C LYS A 464 15.08 1.05 -20.02
N ALA A 465 14.55 0.20 -19.15
CA ALA A 465 15.33 -0.56 -18.17
C ALA A 465 15.96 -1.86 -18.75
N ASN A 466 15.55 -2.29 -19.95
CA ASN A 466 16.02 -3.50 -20.62
C ASN A 466 17.11 -3.25 -21.69
N GLU A 467 17.50 -1.99 -21.95
CA GLU A 467 18.60 -1.69 -22.87
C GLU A 467 19.97 -2.15 -22.32
N ASP A 468 20.74 -2.84 -23.17
CA ASP A 468 22.07 -3.37 -22.85
C ASP A 468 23.06 -2.23 -22.54
N PRO A 469 23.67 -2.17 -21.34
CA PRO A 469 24.64 -1.13 -20.97
C PRO A 469 25.91 -1.13 -21.83
N SER A 470 26.16 -2.20 -22.60
CA SER A 470 27.33 -2.34 -23.46
C SER A 470 27.12 -1.86 -24.90
N LYS A 471 25.90 -1.42 -25.27
CA LYS A 471 25.60 -1.00 -26.64
C LYS A 471 25.88 0.47 -27.00
N ASN A 472 26.40 1.29 -26.09
CA ASN A 472 26.75 2.68 -26.42
C ASN A 472 28.15 3.07 -25.95
N ILE A 473 29.17 2.41 -26.53
CA ILE A 473 30.49 3.04 -26.70
C ILE A 473 30.55 3.59 -28.13
N ALA A 474 30.41 4.91 -28.20
CA ALA A 474 30.72 5.82 -29.30
C ALA A 474 29.91 5.77 -30.62
N THR A 475 29.39 6.97 -30.93
CA THR A 475 28.99 7.53 -32.24
C THR A 475 27.82 6.87 -32.96
N THR A 476 26.65 7.52 -32.97
CA THR A 476 26.07 8.22 -34.14
C THR A 476 24.73 8.86 -33.76
N GLN A 477 24.49 10.08 -34.22
CA GLN A 477 23.23 10.84 -34.13
C GLN A 477 22.03 10.02 -34.65
N GLN A 478 20.94 9.97 -33.89
CA GLN A 478 19.60 9.68 -34.42
C GLN A 478 18.53 10.55 -33.75
N HIS A 479 17.76 11.24 -34.59
CA HIS A 479 16.65 12.10 -34.24
C HIS A 479 15.40 11.29 -33.85
N GLY A 480 14.82 11.62 -32.68
CA GLY A 480 13.49 11.21 -32.19
C GLY A 480 12.70 12.43 -31.67
N PRO A 481 11.39 12.30 -31.40
CA PRO A 481 10.49 13.45 -31.23
C PRO A 481 10.64 14.12 -29.84
N GLY A 482 11.05 15.39 -29.83
CA GLY A 482 10.94 16.33 -28.71
C GLY A 482 12.07 16.29 -27.66
N GLU A 483 13.14 17.07 -27.86
CA GLU A 483 14.10 17.38 -26.78
C GLU A 483 13.42 18.31 -25.76
N HIS A 484 13.05 17.75 -24.60
CA HIS A 484 12.59 18.51 -23.44
C HIS A 484 13.74 19.17 -22.70
N LEU A 485 13.48 20.35 -22.10
CA LEU A 485 14.47 21.09 -21.34
C LEU A 485 14.94 20.30 -20.10
N GLN A 486 16.27 20.22 -19.92
CA GLN A 486 16.90 19.59 -18.75
C GLN A 486 17.64 20.63 -17.90
N THR A 487 17.45 20.57 -16.59
CA THR A 487 18.13 21.43 -15.61
C THR A 487 19.37 20.73 -15.03
N LYS A 488 20.41 21.49 -14.68
CA LYS A 488 21.63 20.99 -14.04
C LYS A 488 21.52 21.11 -12.51
N ALA A 489 21.75 20.02 -11.79
CA ALA A 489 21.72 20.01 -10.32
C ALA A 489 23.08 20.32 -9.67
N THR A 490 24.19 20.04 -10.37
CA THR A 490 25.53 20.24 -9.85
C THR A 490 26.42 20.93 -10.89
N ASP A 491 27.16 21.94 -10.47
CA ASP A 491 28.19 22.58 -11.31
C ASP A 491 29.47 21.74 -11.35
N PRO A 492 30.16 21.62 -12.50
CA PRO A 492 31.37 20.79 -12.62
C PRO A 492 32.53 21.20 -11.69
N SER A 493 32.53 22.44 -11.22
CA SER A 493 33.47 23.02 -10.26
C SER A 493 33.21 22.58 -8.81
N GLN A 494 32.05 21.99 -8.53
CA GLN A 494 31.59 21.69 -7.18
C GLN A 494 31.64 20.20 -6.84
N SER A 495 32.06 19.89 -5.61
CA SER A 495 31.92 18.56 -5.01
C SER A 495 30.65 18.49 -4.17
N VAL A 496 29.91 17.39 -4.31
CA VAL A 496 28.71 17.11 -3.51
C VAL A 496 29.11 16.81 -2.06
N PRO A 497 28.57 17.54 -1.06
CA PRO A 497 28.74 17.22 0.36
C PRO A 497 28.33 15.78 0.72
N THR A 498 29.14 15.09 1.53
CA THR A 498 28.86 13.70 1.96
C THR A 498 27.49 13.54 2.61
N ALA A 499 27.04 14.53 3.38
CA ALA A 499 25.73 14.54 4.02
C ALA A 499 24.56 14.43 3.04
N LEU A 500 24.75 14.80 1.77
CA LEU A 500 23.75 14.71 0.70
C LEU A 500 23.89 13.41 -0.10
N SER A 501 25.11 12.89 -0.25
CA SER A 501 25.40 11.67 -1.00
C SER A 501 24.79 10.40 -0.39
N ASP A 502 24.58 10.39 0.93
CA ASP A 502 24.05 9.23 1.67
C ASP A 502 22.51 9.24 1.80
N VAL A 503 21.82 10.24 1.21
CA VAL A 503 20.37 10.38 1.30
C VAL A 503 19.68 9.55 0.21
N GLU A 504 19.33 8.31 0.55
CA GLU A 504 18.46 7.46 -0.29
C GLU A 504 16.98 7.72 0.02
N MET A 505 16.46 8.88 -0.41
CA MET A 505 15.04 9.25 -0.26
C MET A 505 14.40 9.52 -1.64
N TYR A 506 13.13 9.18 -1.77
CA TYR A 506 12.34 9.36 -3.00
C TYR A 506 11.24 10.39 -2.76
N TYR A 507 11.01 11.25 -3.75
CA TYR A 507 9.90 12.19 -3.72
C TYR A 507 8.65 11.52 -4.28
N THR A 508 7.62 11.41 -3.45
CA THR A 508 6.35 10.78 -3.84
C THR A 508 5.62 11.65 -4.86
N SER A 509 5.61 11.20 -6.11
CA SER A 509 4.92 11.80 -7.26
C SER A 509 4.70 10.72 -8.32
N ASP A 510 4.00 11.00 -9.43
CA ASP A 510 3.73 9.96 -10.45
C ASP A 510 5.00 9.32 -11.06
N THR A 511 6.18 9.91 -10.86
CA THR A 511 7.47 9.40 -11.33
C THR A 511 8.36 8.78 -10.26
N ASP A 512 8.03 8.94 -8.96
CA ASP A 512 8.81 8.46 -7.80
C ASP A 512 10.33 8.55 -8.01
N GLU A 513 10.83 9.73 -8.41
CA GLU A 513 12.26 9.94 -8.62
C GLU A 513 13.00 10.11 -7.29
N ALA A 514 14.23 9.59 -7.23
CA ALA A 514 15.10 9.81 -6.09
C ALA A 514 15.45 11.30 -5.98
N PHE A 515 15.63 11.78 -4.75
CA PHE A 515 16.26 13.07 -4.56
C PHE A 515 17.71 13.02 -5.06
N GLU A 516 18.05 13.94 -5.94
CA GLU A 516 19.40 14.11 -6.47
C GLU A 516 20.12 15.23 -5.72
N PRO A 517 21.40 15.08 -5.38
CA PRO A 517 22.15 16.11 -4.69
C PRO A 517 22.35 17.36 -5.56
N VAL A 518 22.33 18.52 -4.90
CA VAL A 518 22.51 19.84 -5.51
C VAL A 518 23.77 20.50 -4.96
N ALA A 519 24.61 21.01 -5.86
CA ALA A 519 25.74 21.86 -5.52
C ALA A 519 26.00 22.87 -6.66
N LEU A 520 25.58 24.13 -6.47
CA LEU A 520 25.61 25.18 -7.49
C LEU A 520 26.52 26.34 -7.07
N ASP A 521 27.27 26.89 -8.02
CA ASP A 521 28.14 28.05 -7.83
C ASP A 521 27.30 29.30 -7.52
N TRP A 522 27.51 29.90 -6.34
CA TRP A 522 26.82 31.13 -5.97
C TRP A 522 27.60 31.93 -4.92
N SER A 523 28.41 32.88 -5.40
CA SER A 523 29.25 33.72 -4.53
C SER A 523 28.46 34.53 -3.50
N GLY A 524 27.21 34.89 -3.79
CA GLY A 524 26.32 35.58 -2.86
C GLY A 524 26.03 34.80 -1.57
N ALA A 525 26.23 33.47 -1.57
CA ALA A 525 26.08 32.66 -0.36
C ALA A 525 27.03 33.06 0.76
N ALA A 526 28.25 33.53 0.42
CA ALA A 526 29.23 33.99 1.41
C ALA A 526 28.74 35.23 2.19
N GLU A 527 27.86 36.03 1.57
CA GLU A 527 27.23 37.20 2.17
C GLU A 527 25.81 36.92 2.70
N GLY A 528 25.38 35.65 2.71
CA GLY A 528 24.02 35.25 3.10
C GLY A 528 22.94 35.73 2.12
N GLN A 529 23.32 36.14 0.91
CA GLN A 529 22.39 36.64 -0.10
C GLN A 529 21.85 35.49 -0.94
N TRP A 530 20.52 35.37 -1.02
CA TRP A 530 19.87 34.39 -1.88
C TRP A 530 19.78 34.89 -3.33
N PRO A 531 19.87 34.01 -4.35
CA PRO A 531 19.60 34.40 -5.73
C PRO A 531 18.13 34.82 -5.88
N SER A 532 17.90 35.85 -6.69
CA SER A 532 16.55 36.15 -7.18
C SER A 532 16.04 35.01 -8.06
N VAL A 533 14.73 34.97 -8.34
CA VAL A 533 14.13 33.94 -9.20
C VAL A 533 14.84 33.85 -10.56
N ASP A 534 15.13 34.98 -11.21
CA ASP A 534 15.81 35.01 -12.51
C ASP A 534 17.25 34.52 -12.43
N LYS A 535 17.96 34.86 -11.34
CA LYS A 535 19.33 34.37 -11.12
C LYS A 535 19.34 32.87 -10.83
N PHE A 536 18.39 32.38 -10.04
CA PHE A 536 18.24 30.94 -9.79
C PHE A 536 17.90 30.18 -11.07
N LYS A 537 17.01 30.73 -11.91
CA LYS A 537 16.72 30.21 -13.25
C LYS A 537 17.99 30.10 -14.11
N ALA A 538 18.82 31.13 -14.14
CA ALA A 538 20.11 31.09 -14.85
C ALA A 538 21.09 30.07 -14.27
N LEU A 539 21.07 29.84 -12.95
CA LEU A 539 21.93 28.85 -12.29
C LEU A 539 21.54 27.40 -12.62
N ILE A 540 20.27 27.08 -12.82
CA ILE A 540 19.83 25.70 -13.07
C ILE A 540 19.78 25.35 -14.57
N LEU A 541 19.95 26.34 -15.45
CA LEU A 541 20.02 26.13 -16.90
C LEU A 541 21.47 25.88 -17.35
N PRO A 542 21.70 24.97 -18.32
CA PRO A 542 23.03 24.71 -18.86
C PRO A 542 23.57 25.91 -19.66
N SER A 543 24.87 26.18 -19.53
CA SER A 543 25.53 27.40 -20.06
C SER A 543 25.83 27.39 -21.57
N SER A 544 25.46 26.34 -22.32
CA SER A 544 25.83 26.16 -23.73
C SER A 544 24.69 26.47 -24.70
N HIS A 545 24.92 27.44 -25.57
CA HIS A 545 24.05 27.96 -26.64
C HIS A 545 23.76 26.96 -27.78
N THR A 546 23.06 25.86 -27.49
CA THR A 546 22.32 25.10 -28.51
C THR A 546 21.09 24.50 -27.84
N PHE A 547 20.12 25.33 -27.47
CA PHE A 547 18.77 24.83 -27.22
C PHE A 547 18.15 24.48 -28.57
N SER A 548 17.42 23.36 -28.62
CA SER A 548 16.38 23.22 -29.64
C SER A 548 15.35 24.34 -29.47
N ALA A 549 14.65 24.71 -30.54
CA ALA A 549 13.60 25.74 -30.46
C ALA A 549 12.52 25.38 -29.41
N SER A 550 12.26 24.09 -29.19
CA SER A 550 11.35 23.60 -28.14
C SER A 550 11.91 23.80 -26.74
N ALA A 551 13.19 23.51 -26.50
CA ALA A 551 13.80 23.72 -25.19
C ALA A 551 13.94 25.21 -24.84
N ALA A 552 14.14 26.09 -25.84
CA ALA A 552 14.15 27.53 -25.64
C ALA A 552 12.76 28.06 -25.24
N ALA A 553 11.69 27.60 -25.90
CA ALA A 553 10.33 27.96 -25.53
C ALA A 553 9.95 27.45 -24.13
N GLU A 554 10.31 26.22 -23.77
CA GLU A 554 10.11 25.69 -22.40
C GLU A 554 10.90 26.48 -21.35
N ALA A 555 12.09 26.99 -21.70
CA ALA A 555 12.88 27.82 -20.80
C ALA A 555 12.24 29.20 -20.60
N GLU A 556 11.61 29.79 -21.62
CA GLU A 556 10.83 31.02 -21.49
C GLU A 556 9.61 30.82 -20.58
N ASP A 557 8.85 29.74 -20.80
CA ASP A 557 7.64 29.40 -20.05
C ASP A 557 7.88 28.86 -18.63
N MET A 558 9.14 28.64 -18.25
CA MET A 558 9.50 28.14 -16.92
C MET A 558 9.09 29.14 -15.82
N GLN A 559 8.22 28.67 -14.91
CA GLN A 559 7.72 29.42 -13.76
C GLN A 559 8.35 28.90 -12.47
N ILE A 560 8.93 29.81 -11.67
CA ILE A 560 9.57 29.45 -10.40
C ILE A 560 8.84 30.17 -9.27
N SER A 561 8.44 29.41 -8.27
CA SER A 561 7.84 29.91 -7.03
C SER A 561 8.65 29.44 -5.83
N ILE A 562 8.66 30.24 -4.76
CA ILE A 562 9.37 29.91 -3.52
C ILE A 562 8.34 29.45 -2.50
N LEU A 563 8.54 28.26 -1.95
CA LEU A 563 7.71 27.65 -0.92
C LEU A 563 8.46 27.66 0.42
N SER A 564 7.70 27.71 1.52
CA SER A 564 8.25 27.41 2.85
C SER A 564 8.49 25.91 2.99
N PRO A 565 9.46 25.45 3.81
CA PRO A 565 9.63 24.02 4.09
C PRO A 565 8.35 23.34 4.58
N SER A 566 7.55 24.01 5.39
CA SER A 566 6.25 23.49 5.87
C SER A 566 5.16 23.43 4.79
N SER A 567 5.24 24.27 3.75
CA SER A 567 4.32 24.19 2.60
C SER A 567 4.72 23.07 1.64
N PHE A 568 6.03 22.81 1.51
CA PHE A 568 6.57 21.71 0.73
C PHE A 568 6.35 20.35 1.40
N ASP A 569 6.55 20.28 2.71
CA ASP A 569 6.45 19.06 3.50
C ASP A 569 5.52 19.24 4.71
N PRO A 570 4.20 19.39 4.48
CA PRO A 570 3.24 19.65 5.57
C PRO A 570 3.09 18.47 6.55
N ASN A 571 3.53 17.27 6.16
CA ASN A 571 3.40 16.05 6.94
C ASN A 571 4.75 15.53 7.49
N ASN A 572 5.84 16.28 7.34
CA ASN A 572 7.19 15.93 7.80
C ASN A 572 7.74 14.62 7.20
N HIS A 573 7.35 14.28 5.97
CA HIS A 573 7.80 13.09 5.23
C HIS A 573 9.27 13.18 4.78
N TYR A 574 9.79 14.39 4.59
CA TYR A 574 11.11 14.68 4.03
C TYR A 574 12.03 15.33 5.06
N THR A 575 11.81 15.07 6.35
CA THR A 575 12.66 15.56 7.45
C THR A 575 14.12 15.14 7.31
N THR A 576 14.39 13.91 6.82
CA THR A 576 15.75 13.45 6.49
C THR A 576 16.41 14.32 5.43
N VAL A 577 15.67 14.71 4.38
CA VAL A 577 16.16 15.61 3.32
C VAL A 577 16.46 16.99 3.90
N LEU A 578 15.53 17.56 4.68
CA LEU A 578 15.73 18.86 5.32
C LEU A 578 16.93 18.84 6.29
N HIS A 579 17.10 17.77 7.06
CA HIS A 579 18.23 17.61 7.97
C HIS A 579 19.57 17.50 7.22
N ALA A 580 19.61 16.71 6.14
CA ALA A 580 20.79 16.56 5.30
C ALA A 580 21.20 17.89 4.64
N VAL A 581 20.23 18.63 4.10
CA VAL A 581 20.44 19.97 3.50
C VAL A 581 21.03 20.94 4.53
N LYS A 582 20.47 20.98 5.74
CA LYS A 582 20.98 21.82 6.84
C LYS A 582 22.38 21.41 7.27
N THR A 583 22.64 20.12 7.36
CA THR A 583 23.96 19.57 7.71
C THR A 583 25.00 19.94 6.66
N ALA A 584 24.66 19.85 5.38
CA ALA A 584 25.53 20.19 4.27
C ALA A 584 25.88 21.69 4.23
N ALA A 585 24.93 22.57 4.54
CA ALA A 585 25.14 24.01 4.58
C ALA A 585 25.93 24.48 5.82
N ASN A 586 25.96 23.69 6.89
CA ASN A 586 26.73 23.98 8.10
C ASN A 586 28.18 23.44 8.02
N SER A 587 28.81 23.59 6.85
CA SER A 587 30.19 23.14 6.59
C SER A 587 31.19 23.98 7.41
N GLY A 588 31.45 23.57 8.65
CA GLY A 588 32.37 24.25 9.58
C GLY A 588 31.78 24.55 10.97
N GLY A 589 30.49 24.28 11.20
CA GLY A 589 29.83 24.44 12.49
C GLY A 589 29.73 23.15 13.30
N SER A 590 29.31 23.27 14.56
CA SER A 590 28.92 22.12 15.38
C SER A 590 27.68 21.45 14.78
N SER A 591 27.63 20.11 14.76
CA SER A 591 26.46 19.32 14.34
C SER A 591 25.34 19.31 15.38
N SER A 592 25.31 20.28 16.29
CA SER A 592 24.26 20.36 17.30
C SER A 592 22.93 20.78 16.68
N GLU A 593 21.82 20.20 17.14
CA GLU A 593 20.48 20.49 16.63
C GLU A 593 20.15 22.00 16.68
N ARG A 594 20.60 22.70 17.73
CA ARG A 594 20.42 24.15 17.89
C ARG A 594 21.14 25.01 16.85
N ASP A 595 22.21 24.49 16.25
CA ASP A 595 22.93 25.20 15.19
C ASP A 595 22.31 24.92 13.82
N LEU A 596 21.79 23.70 13.60
CA LEU A 596 21.04 23.34 12.39
C LEU A 596 19.67 24.04 12.30
N GLU A 597 19.06 24.41 13.43
CA GLU A 597 17.83 25.22 13.46
C GLU A 597 18.02 26.62 12.87
N LYS A 598 19.24 27.18 12.95
CA LYS A 598 19.55 28.52 12.42
C LYS A 598 19.79 28.53 10.91
N VAL A 599 19.98 27.36 10.29
CA VAL A 599 20.18 27.24 8.85
C VAL A 599 18.86 27.45 8.13
N GLU A 600 18.78 28.54 7.36
CA GLU A 600 17.63 28.84 6.52
C GLU A 600 17.59 27.88 5.33
N VAL A 601 16.44 27.22 5.13
CA VAL A 601 16.18 26.35 3.99
C VAL A 601 15.10 27.00 3.12
N LYS A 602 15.33 27.06 1.81
CA LYS A 602 14.34 27.49 0.83
C LYS A 602 13.98 26.36 -0.11
N VAL A 603 12.72 26.34 -0.54
CA VAL A 603 12.24 25.38 -1.52
C VAL A 603 11.83 26.14 -2.78
N TYR A 604 12.52 25.91 -3.89
CA TYR A 604 12.09 26.44 -5.19
C TYR A 604 11.26 25.37 -5.91
N ARG A 605 10.01 25.69 -6.23
CA ARG A 605 9.17 24.89 -7.12
C ARG A 605 9.30 25.44 -8.54
N VAL A 606 9.97 24.68 -9.39
CA VAL A 606 10.29 25.03 -10.79
C VAL A 606 9.35 24.25 -11.70
N GLN A 607 8.36 24.93 -12.28
CA GLN A 607 7.42 24.34 -13.23
C GLN A 607 7.92 24.51 -14.66
N MET A 608 8.01 23.40 -15.39
CA MET A 608 8.45 23.32 -16.78
C MET A 608 7.32 22.70 -17.63
N GLY A 609 6.68 23.52 -18.45
CA GLY A 609 5.49 23.09 -19.19
C GLY A 609 4.27 22.85 -18.27
N GLN A 610 3.37 21.96 -18.71
CA GLN A 610 2.06 21.78 -18.05
C GLN A 610 2.14 20.91 -16.80
N THR A 611 2.94 19.85 -16.82
CA THR A 611 2.90 18.80 -15.77
C THR A 611 4.23 18.55 -15.08
N ARG A 612 5.37 19.00 -15.63
CA ARG A 612 6.68 18.73 -15.02
C ARG A 612 7.01 19.80 -13.99
N VAL A 613 7.38 19.35 -12.80
CA VAL A 613 7.78 20.21 -11.70
C VAL A 613 9.05 19.66 -11.08
N GLU A 614 9.97 20.55 -10.69
CA GLU A 614 11.11 20.20 -9.86
C GLU A 614 11.04 20.95 -8.54
N TYR A 615 11.29 20.23 -7.45
CA TYR A 615 11.41 20.78 -6.11
C TYR A 615 12.87 20.81 -5.72
N TRP A 616 13.39 22.02 -5.49
CA TRP A 616 14.76 22.26 -5.09
C TRP A 616 14.79 22.68 -3.62
N VAL A 617 15.12 21.76 -2.73
CA VAL A 617 15.23 21.97 -1.29
C VAL A 617 16.68 22.33 -0.99
N VAL A 618 16.97 23.61 -0.77
CA VAL A 618 18.34 24.13 -0.76
C VAL A 618 18.62 25.06 0.42
N ALA A 619 19.90 25.15 0.78
CA ALA A 619 20.46 26.04 1.79
C ALA A 619 21.72 26.73 1.26
N LEU A 620 22.07 27.90 1.83
CA LEU A 620 23.31 28.60 1.52
C LEU A 620 24.45 28.01 2.35
N ASP A 621 25.50 27.54 1.69
CA ASP A 621 26.79 27.23 2.30
C ASP A 621 27.69 28.44 2.11
N SER A 622 28.03 29.11 3.21
CA SER A 622 28.86 30.32 3.20
C SER A 622 30.33 30.04 2.88
N GLY A 623 30.74 28.77 2.82
CA GLY A 623 32.13 28.37 2.57
C GLY A 623 33.05 28.59 3.79
N ALA A 624 32.48 28.61 5.00
CA ALA A 624 33.23 28.74 6.24
C ALA A 624 34.36 27.69 6.30
N GLY A 625 35.61 28.14 6.52
CA GLY A 625 36.80 27.29 6.45
C GLY A 625 37.63 27.40 5.16
N GLY A 626 37.35 28.41 4.30
CA GLY A 626 38.17 28.74 3.13
C GLY A 626 37.61 28.29 1.78
N GLY A 627 36.34 27.85 1.74
CA GLY A 627 35.62 27.53 0.51
C GLY A 627 34.96 28.75 -0.14
N GLN A 628 34.62 28.64 -1.42
CA GLN A 628 33.76 29.63 -2.09
C GLN A 628 32.30 29.40 -1.69
N GLY A 629 31.54 30.48 -1.48
CA GLY A 629 30.11 30.41 -1.21
C GLY A 629 29.35 29.69 -2.33
N ARG A 630 28.39 28.84 -1.95
CA ARG A 630 27.63 28.00 -2.87
C ARG A 630 26.22 27.68 -2.36
N ILE A 631 25.37 27.16 -3.23
CA ILE A 631 24.06 26.60 -2.87
C ILE A 631 24.19 25.09 -2.81
N VAL A 632 23.78 24.49 -1.69
CA VAL A 632 23.76 23.04 -1.51
C VAL A 632 22.36 22.55 -1.17
N GLY A 633 22.00 21.34 -1.59
CA GLY A 633 20.72 20.76 -1.20
C GLY A 633 20.33 19.51 -1.96
N MET A 634 19.03 19.29 -2.13
CA MET A 634 18.49 18.13 -2.84
C MET A 634 17.41 18.59 -3.83
N ARG A 635 17.37 17.97 -5.00
CA ARG A 635 16.36 18.19 -6.05
C ARG A 635 15.53 16.93 -6.24
N ALA A 636 14.22 17.08 -6.33
CA ALA A 636 13.32 16.03 -6.79
C ALA A 636 12.63 16.46 -8.07
N LYS A 637 12.46 15.53 -9.02
CA LYS A 637 11.57 15.73 -10.16
C LYS A 637 10.21 15.11 -9.85
N ALA A 638 9.17 15.79 -10.27
CA ALA A 638 7.79 15.44 -10.02
C ALA A 638 6.95 15.69 -11.26
N ILE A 639 5.87 14.93 -11.37
CA ILE A 639 4.78 15.20 -12.30
C ILE A 639 3.56 15.58 -11.47
N GLU A 640 2.97 16.73 -11.78
CA GLU A 640 1.73 17.23 -11.19
C GLU A 640 0.65 17.33 -12.27
N SER A 641 -0.58 16.90 -11.99
CA SER A 641 -1.69 16.82 -12.94
C SER A 641 -2.88 17.73 -12.63
#